data_AF-A0AA35T335-F1
#
_entry.id   AF-A0AA35T335-F1
#
_cell.length_a   1.000
_cell.length_b   1.000
_cell.length_c   1.000
_cell.angle_alpha   90.00
_cell.angle_beta   90.00
_cell.angle_gamma   90.00
#
_symmetry.space_group_name_H-M   'P 1'
#
loop_
_entity.id
_entity.type
_entity.pdbx_description
1 polymer ?
#
loop_
_entity_poly.entity_id
_entity_poly.type
_entity_poly.pdbx_seq_one_letter_code
_entity_poly.pdbx_strand_id
1 'polypeptide(L)'
;MGLLHLSLLLLILSSQSLVQPLRVYIDGAEGNDSLECLNSSSIETPCQSLSFVSQNLTQKHFVAIEILGDVLNLTRAVDFTDYSNLTISGSGSNTTLHCNEADAGLAFVRVVNLSMFSFTVQNCGAPRPSTTHPRYLPIAVYVLNSSNVSLSSVDIVSSNGTGLSMYDTNGEVGIAYCNFVNNSLANKSESGGGGLYIEFTICTPGFTGDSCNGHNDRNKYSSYNINHCNFTNNSASSPQQANKFILPSQQVFVPRLGKGGGLYISLGSNAADNVFRVNFCTFKNNQAVNNGGGMIAEFLNSVERNRVIVSDTSFIDNVCMQTQFSDAGGLTVGFIFYITEGEHPQDNTFECHFCSFKTNRAHMGGGTAIFATKDTRRSSLSSILFSNCDWIENESAMGAAVFITPAIWDYTKEGYLPVPKFQDCHFESNSAIQQLKPPMAEGIGVEVKSTLTFVVQAELTGYVVSVPLVVLCITTLSSERVALSICATLAARTTFHILNPSCLYSANFSCRVKVVHLAGHLTYFEGEHIPYVIAAILVLLFMIVIPPLLLVSYPLVFKLFGHCNQSETKPVTILWRMMPIQFLDAFQSSFKDKYRFFAGLYFLYRAAILAFFVGCQSWLEFYTTVQLLLIVITTVHFVIQPHKERKHNIVDSLLFANLSLINAITLYYYGRTEVFDQFRSEMLISSLAIVQAALIILPLLVVIILRVVEWKMRRKRDDYEGIQ
;
A
#
# COMPACT_ATOMS: atom_id res chain seq x y z
N MET A 1 -10.97 67.98 23.51
CA MET A 1 -10.34 66.66 23.26
C MET A 1 -10.58 66.12 21.85
N GLY A 2 -11.74 66.33 21.20
CA GLY A 2 -12.00 65.80 19.84
C GLY A 2 -11.10 66.32 18.72
N LEU A 3 -10.66 67.59 18.77
CA LEU A 3 -9.76 68.18 17.77
C LEU A 3 -8.33 67.64 17.84
N LEU A 4 -7.88 67.15 19.00
CA LEU A 4 -6.55 66.58 19.19
C LEU A 4 -6.46 65.13 18.69
N HIS A 5 -7.58 64.40 18.73
CA HIS A 5 -7.66 63.06 18.13
C HIS A 5 -7.76 63.11 16.61
N LEU A 6 -8.43 64.12 16.04
CA LEU A 6 -8.52 64.28 14.59
C LEU A 6 -7.18 64.69 13.98
N SER A 7 -6.43 65.57 14.66
CA SER A 7 -5.07 65.94 14.21
C SER A 7 -4.06 64.82 14.39
N LEU A 8 -4.18 63.99 15.44
CA LEU A 8 -3.34 62.79 15.61
C LEU A 8 -3.67 61.71 14.57
N LEU A 9 -4.94 61.52 14.23
CA LEU A 9 -5.37 60.60 13.16
C LEU A 9 -4.90 61.08 11.78
N LEU A 10 -4.96 62.40 11.50
CA LEU A 10 -4.43 63.00 10.28
C LEU A 10 -2.90 62.96 10.23
N LEU A 11 -2.21 63.06 11.37
CA LEU A 11 -0.76 62.86 11.46
C LEU A 11 -0.37 61.39 11.20
N ILE A 12 -1.11 60.42 11.74
CA ILE A 12 -0.92 58.98 11.51
C ILE A 12 -1.23 58.62 10.04
N LEU A 13 -2.26 59.22 9.44
CA LEU A 13 -2.59 59.07 8.03
C LEU A 13 -1.57 59.77 7.10
N SER A 14 -0.97 60.88 7.54
CA SER A 14 0.11 61.56 6.81
C SER A 14 1.48 60.89 6.94
N SER A 15 1.67 60.03 7.96
CA SER A 15 2.90 59.23 8.13
C SER A 15 2.92 57.92 7.35
N GLN A 16 1.84 57.55 6.67
CA GLN A 16 1.89 56.56 5.60
C GLN A 16 2.29 57.27 4.29
N SER A 17 3.52 57.77 4.23
CA SER A 17 4.15 57.93 2.93
C SER A 17 4.12 56.56 2.26
N LEU A 18 3.35 56.40 1.17
CA LEU A 18 3.50 55.28 0.25
C LEU A 18 4.99 55.22 -0.13
N VAL A 19 5.75 54.32 0.50
CA VAL A 19 7.09 54.00 0.03
C VAL A 19 6.87 53.34 -1.32
N GLN A 20 7.10 54.07 -2.40
CA GLN A 20 7.02 53.50 -3.73
C GLN A 20 8.10 52.42 -3.84
N PRO A 21 7.75 51.22 -4.32
CA PRO A 21 8.74 50.16 -4.47
C PRO A 21 9.80 50.60 -5.47
N LEU A 22 11.05 50.27 -5.19
CA LEU A 22 12.13 50.40 -6.17
C LEU A 22 11.79 49.47 -7.33
N ARG A 23 11.56 50.04 -8.52
CA ARG A 23 11.26 49.28 -9.73
C ARG A 23 12.54 49.08 -10.53
N VAL A 24 12.82 47.84 -10.88
CA VAL A 24 13.95 47.44 -11.74
C VAL A 24 13.39 46.72 -12.95
N TYR A 25 13.71 47.19 -14.14
CA TYR A 25 13.29 46.57 -15.39
C TYR A 25 14.42 45.71 -15.95
N ILE A 26 14.08 44.56 -16.52
CA ILE A 26 15.04 43.64 -17.13
C ILE A 26 14.62 43.36 -18.57
N ASP A 27 15.56 43.57 -19.48
CA ASP A 27 15.44 43.22 -20.89
C ASP A 27 16.71 42.51 -21.35
N GLY A 28 16.60 41.23 -21.73
CA GLY A 28 17.77 40.44 -22.13
C GLY A 28 18.41 40.87 -23.45
N ALA A 29 17.66 41.57 -24.31
CA ALA A 29 18.11 41.97 -25.65
C ALA A 29 18.59 43.43 -25.68
N GLU A 30 17.85 44.34 -25.04
CA GLU A 30 18.13 45.78 -25.06
C GLU A 30 18.72 46.33 -23.75
N GLY A 31 18.73 45.52 -22.68
CA GLY A 31 19.27 45.92 -21.38
C GLY A 31 20.79 45.97 -21.33
N ASN A 32 21.30 46.73 -20.36
CA ASN A 32 22.74 46.88 -20.10
C ASN A 32 23.03 46.82 -18.60
N ASP A 33 23.76 45.79 -18.17
CA ASP A 33 24.13 45.57 -16.76
C ASP A 33 25.09 46.68 -16.27
N SER A 34 24.53 47.64 -15.52
CA SER A 34 25.24 48.81 -15.00
C SER A 34 24.62 49.28 -13.68
N LEU A 35 25.36 50.09 -12.91
CA LEU A 35 24.80 50.70 -11.68
C LEU A 35 23.62 51.63 -11.98
N GLU A 36 23.51 52.15 -13.21
CA GLU A 36 22.44 53.04 -13.61
C GLU A 36 21.10 52.29 -13.73
N CYS A 37 21.11 51.07 -14.30
CA CYS A 37 19.90 50.26 -14.47
C CYS A 37 19.28 49.80 -13.13
N LEU A 38 20.06 49.73 -12.05
CA LEU A 38 19.59 49.38 -10.71
C LEU A 38 18.93 50.54 -9.96
N ASN A 39 19.31 51.77 -10.29
CA ASN A 39 18.84 52.99 -9.64
C ASN A 39 17.75 53.70 -10.46
N SER A 40 17.67 53.40 -11.75
CA SER A 40 16.66 53.90 -12.66
C SER A 40 15.32 53.19 -12.43
N SER A 41 14.28 53.96 -12.12
CA SER A 41 12.89 53.49 -12.20
C SER A 41 12.29 53.66 -13.61
N SER A 42 13.14 53.88 -14.63
CA SER A 42 12.73 54.08 -16.02
C SER A 42 12.91 52.81 -16.84
N ILE A 43 11.92 52.51 -17.68
CA ILE A 43 11.96 51.44 -18.68
C ILE A 43 13.07 51.69 -19.72
N GLU A 44 13.51 52.94 -19.92
CA GLU A 44 14.50 53.31 -20.93
C GLU A 44 15.93 52.84 -20.60
N THR A 45 16.20 52.44 -19.36
CA THR A 45 17.51 51.93 -18.94
C THR A 45 17.39 50.59 -18.19
N PRO A 46 16.91 49.52 -18.87
CA PRO A 46 16.73 48.23 -18.23
C PRO A 46 18.07 47.51 -17.99
N CYS A 47 18.14 46.69 -16.96
CA CYS A 47 19.25 45.77 -16.75
C CYS A 47 19.18 44.63 -17.77
N GLN A 48 20.33 44.03 -18.08
CA GLN A 48 20.40 42.94 -19.05
C GLN A 48 20.10 41.58 -18.40
N SER A 49 20.57 41.35 -17.18
CA SER A 49 20.50 40.03 -16.54
C SER A 49 19.91 40.07 -15.13
N LEU A 50 19.08 39.06 -14.84
CA LEU A 50 18.51 38.88 -13.50
C LEU A 50 19.59 38.55 -12.45
N SER A 51 20.66 37.84 -12.85
CA SER A 51 21.80 37.55 -11.99
C SER A 51 22.55 38.81 -11.56
N PHE A 52 22.67 39.81 -12.43
CA PHE A 52 23.31 41.08 -12.09
C PHE A 52 22.48 41.83 -11.05
N VAL A 53 21.16 41.90 -11.24
CA VAL A 53 20.22 42.51 -10.29
C VAL A 53 20.31 41.81 -8.93
N SER A 54 20.23 40.48 -8.88
CA SER A 54 20.24 39.75 -7.60
C SER A 54 21.54 39.94 -6.81
N GLN A 55 22.68 40.11 -7.50
CA GLN A 55 24.00 40.23 -6.88
C GLN A 55 24.35 41.67 -6.45
N ASN A 56 23.90 42.67 -7.21
CA ASN A 56 24.36 44.05 -7.05
C ASN A 56 23.31 44.99 -6.44
N LEU A 57 22.04 44.56 -6.35
CA LEU A 57 21.01 45.38 -5.73
C LEU A 57 21.21 45.44 -4.21
N THR A 58 21.49 46.64 -3.70
CA THR A 58 21.74 46.89 -2.27
C THR A 58 20.45 47.04 -1.47
N GLN A 59 19.40 47.62 -2.09
CA GLN A 59 18.09 47.74 -1.49
C GLN A 59 17.36 46.39 -1.50
N LYS A 60 17.02 45.91 -0.30
CA LYS A 60 16.33 44.62 -0.10
C LYS A 60 14.89 44.77 0.41
N HIS A 61 14.41 46.00 0.54
CA HIS A 61 13.06 46.31 1.03
C HIS A 61 12.24 46.98 -0.07
N PHE A 62 11.02 46.51 -0.30
CA PHE A 62 10.08 47.07 -1.30
C PHE A 62 10.71 47.15 -2.70
N VAL A 63 10.95 45.99 -3.30
CA VAL A 63 11.57 45.86 -4.63
C VAL A 63 10.57 45.21 -5.58
N ALA A 64 10.40 45.79 -6.76
CA ALA A 64 9.62 45.22 -7.85
C ALA A 64 10.50 45.05 -9.07
N ILE A 65 10.63 43.82 -9.56
CA ILE A 65 11.41 43.46 -10.73
C ILE A 65 10.43 43.10 -11.84
N GLU A 66 10.51 43.80 -12.98
CA GLU A 66 9.65 43.56 -14.14
C GLU A 66 10.49 43.12 -15.34
N ILE A 67 10.15 41.97 -15.92
CA ILE A 67 10.84 41.38 -17.07
C ILE A 67 10.06 41.76 -18.33
N LEU A 68 10.67 42.55 -19.20
CA LEU A 68 9.98 43.20 -20.33
C LEU A 68 9.91 42.30 -21.57
N GLY A 69 10.93 41.49 -21.83
CA GLY A 69 11.03 40.65 -23.02
C GLY A 69 10.29 39.30 -22.94
N ASP A 70 10.11 38.67 -24.12
CA ASP A 70 9.49 37.35 -24.24
C ASP A 70 10.36 36.23 -23.65
N VAL A 71 11.69 36.31 -23.81
CA VAL A 71 12.62 35.29 -23.31
C VAL A 71 13.80 35.96 -22.62
N LEU A 72 14.03 35.59 -21.36
CA LEU A 72 15.22 35.94 -20.60
C LEU A 72 16.03 34.69 -20.28
N ASN A 73 17.25 34.64 -20.79
CA ASN A 73 18.14 33.49 -20.62
C ASN A 73 18.87 33.55 -19.28
N LEU A 74 18.69 32.52 -18.45
CA LEU A 74 19.44 32.30 -17.22
C LEU A 74 20.62 31.37 -17.50
N THR A 75 21.83 31.84 -17.22
CA THR A 75 23.08 31.07 -17.37
C THR A 75 23.61 30.53 -16.05
N ARG A 76 23.06 30.97 -14.92
CA ARG A 76 23.49 30.55 -13.58
C ARG A 76 22.33 30.63 -12.59
N ALA A 77 22.53 30.07 -11.41
CA ALA A 77 21.63 30.24 -10.28
C ALA A 77 21.48 31.72 -9.89
N VAL A 78 20.23 32.15 -9.68
CA VAL A 78 19.87 33.49 -9.22
C VAL A 78 19.29 33.40 -7.82
N ASP A 79 19.93 34.08 -6.87
CA ASP A 79 19.61 33.96 -5.45
C ASP A 79 19.16 35.30 -4.88
N PHE A 80 17.94 35.36 -4.39
CA PHE A 80 17.39 36.48 -3.62
C PHE A 80 17.38 36.10 -2.13
N THR A 81 18.25 36.76 -1.36
CA THR A 81 18.45 36.43 0.05
C THR A 81 18.21 37.65 0.95
N ASP A 82 17.40 37.47 2.01
CA ASP A 82 17.06 38.50 3.00
C ASP A 82 16.28 39.70 2.44
N TYR A 83 15.38 39.44 1.47
CA TYR A 83 14.48 40.46 0.93
C TYR A 83 13.19 40.58 1.73
N SER A 84 12.56 41.76 1.70
CA SER A 84 11.18 41.94 2.16
C SER A 84 10.38 42.76 1.17
N ASN A 85 9.13 42.36 0.91
CA ASN A 85 8.27 42.91 -0.13
C ASN A 85 8.96 42.86 -1.50
N LEU A 86 9.32 41.65 -1.94
CA LEU A 86 9.92 41.40 -3.26
C LEU A 86 8.81 40.96 -4.22
N THR A 87 8.69 41.69 -5.33
CA THR A 87 7.82 41.35 -6.44
C THR A 87 8.64 41.04 -7.67
N ILE A 88 8.33 39.94 -8.37
CA ILE A 88 8.89 39.61 -9.69
C ILE A 88 7.73 39.36 -10.64
N SER A 89 7.71 40.07 -11.75
CA SER A 89 6.63 39.97 -12.74
C SER A 89 7.15 39.89 -14.17
N GLY A 90 6.47 39.11 -15.00
CA GLY A 90 6.59 39.25 -16.46
C GLY A 90 5.67 40.36 -16.97
N SER A 91 6.08 41.02 -18.04
CA SER A 91 5.28 42.03 -18.75
C SER A 91 4.02 41.43 -19.40
N GLY A 92 3.96 40.10 -19.56
CA GLY A 92 2.78 39.37 -20.01
C GLY A 92 2.92 37.85 -19.89
N SER A 93 1.88 37.11 -20.28
CA SER A 93 1.82 35.64 -20.16
C SER A 93 2.87 34.87 -20.98
N ASN A 94 3.56 35.53 -21.90
CA ASN A 94 4.56 34.92 -22.77
C ASN A 94 5.99 35.05 -22.24
N THR A 95 6.21 35.86 -21.19
CA THR A 95 7.54 36.04 -20.61
C THR A 95 8.07 34.71 -20.07
N THR A 96 9.21 34.27 -20.57
CA THR A 96 9.83 32.99 -20.25
C THR A 96 11.25 33.20 -19.72
N LEU A 97 11.49 32.75 -18.50
CA LEU A 97 12.80 32.56 -17.92
C LEU A 97 13.35 31.21 -18.38
N HIS A 98 14.24 31.21 -19.36
CA HIS A 98 14.77 30.01 -19.97
C HIS A 98 16.17 29.70 -19.42
N CYS A 99 16.35 28.52 -18.82
CA CYS A 99 17.65 28.09 -18.32
C CYS A 99 18.47 27.39 -19.42
N ASN A 100 19.58 28.01 -19.82
CA ASN A 100 20.50 27.46 -20.83
C ASN A 100 21.47 26.43 -20.25
N GLU A 101 21.72 26.49 -18.96
CA GLU A 101 22.64 25.61 -18.25
C GLU A 101 21.90 24.78 -17.20
N ALA A 102 22.38 23.57 -16.95
CA ALA A 102 21.78 22.66 -15.98
C ALA A 102 21.78 23.23 -14.54
N ASP A 103 22.72 24.14 -14.23
CA ASP A 103 22.88 24.75 -12.91
C ASP A 103 22.11 26.07 -12.75
N ALA A 104 21.28 26.45 -13.72
CA ALA A 104 20.46 27.65 -13.66
C ALA A 104 19.09 27.40 -12.99
N GLY A 105 18.61 28.39 -12.25
CA GLY A 105 17.36 28.32 -11.50
C GLY A 105 17.23 29.48 -10.52
N LEU A 106 16.08 29.58 -9.85
CA LEU A 106 15.76 30.66 -8.92
C LEU A 106 15.80 30.16 -7.47
N ALA A 107 16.34 30.97 -6.56
CA ALA A 107 16.19 30.74 -5.12
C ALA A 107 15.79 32.00 -4.36
N PHE A 108 14.93 31.78 -3.35
CA PHE A 108 14.44 32.76 -2.42
C PHE A 108 14.70 32.25 -1.00
N VAL A 109 15.63 32.90 -0.30
CA VAL A 109 16.08 32.48 1.03
C VAL A 109 15.80 33.58 2.03
N ARG A 110 15.00 33.28 3.07
CA ARG A 110 14.58 34.25 4.10
C ARG A 110 13.92 35.49 3.52
N VAL A 111 13.04 35.29 2.53
CA VAL A 111 12.27 36.36 1.92
C VAL A 111 10.92 36.51 2.63
N VAL A 112 10.53 37.74 2.97
CA VAL A 112 9.23 38.04 3.57
C VAL A 112 8.37 38.79 2.55
N ASN A 113 7.12 38.37 2.33
CA ASN A 113 6.23 38.95 1.32
C ASN A 113 6.83 38.83 -0.10
N LEU A 114 6.95 37.60 -0.60
CA LEU A 114 7.36 37.31 -1.97
C LEU A 114 6.13 37.24 -2.87
N SER A 115 6.13 37.95 -4.00
CA SER A 115 5.09 37.86 -5.03
C SER A 115 5.71 37.57 -6.39
N MET A 116 5.23 36.54 -7.06
CA MET A 116 5.63 36.17 -8.42
C MET A 116 4.38 36.06 -9.29
N PHE A 117 4.37 36.75 -10.44
CA PHE A 117 3.22 36.65 -11.33
C PHE A 117 3.51 36.80 -12.82
N SER A 118 2.76 36.06 -13.63
CA SER A 118 2.70 36.19 -15.10
C SER A 118 4.02 35.92 -15.82
N PHE A 119 4.67 34.78 -15.56
CA PHE A 119 5.83 34.32 -16.35
C PHE A 119 6.01 32.80 -16.28
N THR A 120 6.78 32.24 -17.20
CA THR A 120 7.16 30.83 -17.24
C THR A 120 8.61 30.64 -16.80
N VAL A 121 8.90 29.64 -15.97
CA VAL A 121 10.24 29.14 -15.68
C VAL A 121 10.43 27.82 -16.44
N GLN A 122 11.40 27.78 -17.36
CA GLN A 122 11.56 26.65 -18.28
C GLN A 122 12.97 26.07 -18.25
N ASN A 123 13.06 24.73 -18.26
CA ASN A 123 14.30 23.96 -18.36
C ASN A 123 15.31 24.22 -17.22
N CYS A 124 14.84 24.73 -16.08
CA CYS A 124 15.67 25.05 -14.93
C CYS A 124 15.85 23.85 -14.00
N GLY A 125 16.92 23.86 -13.18
CA GLY A 125 17.25 22.71 -12.33
C GLY A 125 18.52 22.90 -11.49
N ALA A 126 18.72 24.08 -10.90
CA ALA A 126 19.92 24.36 -10.11
C ALA A 126 20.08 23.40 -8.92
N PRO A 127 21.28 22.87 -8.63
CA PRO A 127 21.54 22.08 -7.43
C PRO A 127 21.32 22.89 -6.15
N ARG A 128 20.41 22.43 -5.27
CA ARG A 128 20.05 23.12 -4.01
C ARG A 128 20.11 22.20 -2.80
N PRO A 129 20.50 22.72 -1.62
CA PRO A 129 20.49 21.96 -0.38
C PRO A 129 19.13 21.29 -0.13
N SER A 130 19.16 20.05 0.32
CA SER A 130 17.97 19.24 0.64
C SER A 130 18.08 18.62 2.03
N THR A 131 16.98 18.02 2.50
CA THR A 131 16.88 17.33 3.79
C THR A 131 17.34 15.85 3.73
N THR A 132 17.71 15.33 2.55
CA THR A 132 18.11 13.92 2.36
C THR A 132 19.50 13.80 1.73
N HIS A 133 20.07 12.59 1.73
CA HIS A 133 21.25 12.28 0.93
C HIS A 133 20.84 11.81 -0.48
N PRO A 134 21.49 12.27 -1.58
CA PRO A 134 22.53 13.31 -1.62
C PRO A 134 21.99 14.70 -1.22
N ARG A 135 22.84 15.49 -0.54
CA ARG A 135 22.46 16.78 0.08
C ARG A 135 22.02 17.86 -0.89
N TYR A 136 22.20 17.65 -2.20
CA TYR A 136 21.83 18.63 -3.22
C TYR A 136 20.93 17.96 -4.23
N LEU A 137 19.82 18.62 -4.54
CA LEU A 137 18.86 18.18 -5.55
C LEU A 137 18.65 19.27 -6.59
N PRO A 138 18.45 18.91 -7.85
CA PRO A 138 18.16 19.89 -8.89
C PRO A 138 16.72 20.38 -8.74
N ILE A 139 16.57 21.70 -8.58
CA ILE A 139 15.30 22.38 -8.30
C ILE A 139 15.22 23.65 -9.15
N ALA A 140 14.14 23.83 -9.91
CA ALA A 140 13.97 25.01 -10.76
C ALA A 140 13.69 26.28 -9.95
N VAL A 141 12.78 26.20 -8.97
CA VAL A 141 12.45 27.30 -8.05
C VAL A 141 12.54 26.81 -6.61
N TYR A 142 13.41 27.43 -5.83
CA TYR A 142 13.72 27.02 -4.45
C TYR A 142 13.32 28.11 -3.46
N VAL A 143 12.47 27.79 -2.49
CA VAL A 143 12.04 28.71 -1.42
C VAL A 143 12.41 28.11 -0.07
N LEU A 144 13.19 28.83 0.72
CA LEU A 144 13.68 28.39 2.02
C LEU A 144 13.46 29.45 3.09
N ASN A 145 12.92 29.04 4.24
CA ASN A 145 12.76 29.87 5.44
C ASN A 145 12.08 31.23 5.16
N SER A 146 11.16 31.25 4.20
CA SER A 146 10.49 32.46 3.73
C SER A 146 9.08 32.55 4.32
N SER A 147 8.43 33.71 4.20
CA SER A 147 7.05 33.86 4.65
C SER A 147 6.21 34.74 3.73
N ASN A 148 4.90 34.50 3.73
CA ASN A 148 3.91 35.20 2.93
C ASN A 148 4.27 35.17 1.43
N VAL A 149 4.13 34.00 0.81
CA VAL A 149 4.58 33.75 -0.57
C VAL A 149 3.37 33.62 -1.50
N SER A 150 3.34 34.40 -2.57
CA SER A 150 2.27 34.37 -3.56
C SER A 150 2.81 34.10 -4.96
N LEU A 151 2.26 33.08 -5.62
CA LEU A 151 2.47 32.74 -7.01
C LEU A 151 1.12 32.82 -7.72
N SER A 152 1.04 33.59 -8.81
CA SER A 152 -0.17 33.71 -9.61
C SER A 152 0.15 33.68 -11.10
N SER A 153 -0.43 32.73 -11.85
CA SER A 153 -0.16 32.58 -13.28
C SER A 153 1.34 32.42 -13.57
N VAL A 154 2.01 31.55 -12.79
CA VAL A 154 3.42 31.21 -12.98
C VAL A 154 3.51 29.76 -13.40
N ASP A 155 4.10 29.51 -14.57
CA ASP A 155 4.25 28.17 -15.12
C ASP A 155 5.67 27.66 -14.88
N ILE A 156 5.81 26.41 -14.43
CA ILE A 156 7.10 25.76 -14.21
C ILE A 156 7.12 24.49 -15.05
N VAL A 157 7.91 24.54 -16.13
CA VAL A 157 7.80 23.61 -17.25
C VAL A 157 9.15 22.97 -17.57
N SER A 158 9.14 21.66 -17.75
CA SER A 158 10.30 20.88 -18.21
C SER A 158 11.53 21.06 -17.32
N SER A 159 11.33 21.23 -16.01
CA SER A 159 12.45 21.35 -15.06
C SER A 159 13.26 20.05 -15.02
N ASN A 160 14.58 20.19 -14.96
CA ASN A 160 15.47 19.09 -14.65
C ASN A 160 15.43 18.89 -13.13
N GLY A 161 14.64 17.92 -12.66
CA GLY A 161 14.39 17.71 -11.23
C GLY A 161 13.00 18.19 -10.78
N THR A 162 12.93 18.77 -9.58
CA THR A 162 11.68 19.24 -8.98
C THR A 162 11.35 20.65 -9.49
N GLY A 163 10.08 20.90 -9.82
CA GLY A 163 9.65 22.23 -10.29
C GLY A 163 9.79 23.31 -9.22
N LEU A 164 8.98 23.22 -8.16
CA LEU A 164 9.03 24.15 -7.02
C LEU A 164 9.21 23.37 -5.72
N SER A 165 10.20 23.77 -4.92
CA SER A 165 10.39 23.27 -3.57
C SER A 165 10.29 24.38 -2.54
N MET A 166 9.48 24.15 -1.50
CA MET A 166 9.24 25.07 -0.40
C MET A 166 9.58 24.39 0.92
N TYR A 167 10.65 24.87 1.56
CA TYR A 167 11.12 24.38 2.85
C TYR A 167 10.85 25.43 3.92
N ASP A 168 10.14 25.03 4.99
CA ASP A 168 9.87 25.86 6.17
C ASP A 168 9.31 27.25 5.79
N THR A 169 8.42 27.28 4.79
CA THR A 169 7.77 28.51 4.33
C THR A 169 6.49 28.76 5.13
N ASN A 170 6.38 29.91 5.77
CA ASN A 170 5.38 30.16 6.81
C ASN A 170 4.42 31.31 6.48
N GLY A 171 3.33 31.42 7.24
CA GLY A 171 2.32 32.47 7.05
C GLY A 171 1.32 32.14 5.94
N GLU A 172 0.95 33.12 5.13
CA GLU A 172 -0.01 32.94 4.02
C GLU A 172 0.69 32.59 2.71
N VAL A 173 0.48 31.37 2.21
CA VAL A 173 1.06 30.89 0.96
C VAL A 173 -0.05 30.67 -0.07
N GLY A 174 -0.04 31.47 -1.14
CA GLY A 174 -1.01 31.35 -2.23
C GLY A 174 -0.33 30.89 -3.52
N ILE A 175 -0.81 29.81 -4.12
CA ILE A 175 -0.37 29.31 -5.44
C ILE A 175 -1.62 29.17 -6.30
N ALA A 176 -1.80 30.07 -7.25
CA ALA A 176 -3.02 30.17 -8.03
C ALA A 176 -2.77 30.18 -9.53
N TYR A 177 -3.59 29.45 -10.30
CA TYR A 177 -3.53 29.44 -11.76
C TYR A 177 -2.15 29.07 -12.32
N CYS A 178 -1.42 28.21 -11.63
CA CYS A 178 -0.06 27.80 -12.01
C CYS A 178 -0.08 26.43 -12.70
N ASN A 179 0.79 26.25 -13.71
CA ASN A 179 0.99 24.95 -14.34
C ASN A 179 2.36 24.35 -13.97
N PHE A 180 2.37 23.11 -13.48
CA PHE A 180 3.57 22.32 -13.24
C PHE A 180 3.58 21.18 -14.26
N VAL A 181 4.42 21.29 -15.29
CA VAL A 181 4.35 20.40 -16.47
C VAL A 181 5.70 19.77 -16.78
N ASN A 182 5.74 18.46 -16.98
CA ASN A 182 6.94 17.71 -17.40
C ASN A 182 8.15 17.87 -16.46
N ASN A 183 7.96 18.13 -15.16
CA ASN A 183 9.06 18.25 -14.22
C ASN A 183 9.54 16.86 -13.77
N SER A 184 10.77 16.51 -14.13
CA SER A 184 11.32 15.18 -13.90
C SER A 184 12.83 15.16 -13.86
N LEU A 185 13.40 14.18 -13.16
CA LEU A 185 14.83 13.90 -13.23
C LEU A 185 15.17 13.17 -14.54
N ALA A 186 16.22 13.63 -15.24
CA ALA A 186 16.77 12.90 -16.38
C ALA A 186 17.27 11.51 -15.98
N ASN A 187 17.92 11.39 -14.81
CA ASN A 187 18.39 10.14 -14.26
C ASN A 187 17.42 9.60 -13.19
N LYS A 188 16.60 8.61 -13.56
CA LYS A 188 15.64 7.99 -12.62
C LYS A 188 16.30 7.16 -11.52
N SER A 189 17.63 6.95 -11.54
CA SER A 189 18.38 6.31 -10.45
C SER A 189 18.72 7.27 -9.30
N GLU A 190 18.30 8.53 -9.38
CA GLU A 190 18.51 9.53 -8.32
C GLU A 190 17.18 9.89 -7.65
N SER A 191 17.28 10.46 -6.45
CA SER A 191 16.12 10.90 -5.69
C SER A 191 15.74 12.32 -6.07
N GLY A 192 14.45 12.61 -6.28
CA GLY A 192 13.94 13.94 -6.63
C GLY A 192 12.90 13.89 -7.73
N GLY A 193 12.68 15.04 -8.39
CA GLY A 193 11.62 15.19 -9.38
C GLY A 193 10.29 15.63 -8.77
N GLY A 194 9.26 15.73 -9.62
CA GLY A 194 7.91 16.13 -9.24
C GLY A 194 7.58 17.60 -9.50
N GLY A 195 6.30 17.94 -9.42
CA GLY A 195 5.79 19.29 -9.67
C GLY A 195 6.07 20.26 -8.51
N LEU A 196 5.41 20.03 -7.38
CA LEU A 196 5.47 20.88 -6.18
C LEU A 196 5.79 20.06 -4.93
N TYR A 197 6.85 20.47 -4.22
CA TYR A 197 7.32 19.86 -2.99
C TYR A 197 7.22 20.86 -1.84
N ILE A 198 6.45 20.54 -0.79
CA ILE A 198 6.32 21.35 0.41
C ILE A 198 6.73 20.51 1.62
N GLU A 199 7.72 20.99 2.36
CA GLU A 199 8.18 20.31 3.58
C GLU A 199 8.31 21.29 4.76
N PHE A 200 7.65 20.94 5.85
CA PHE A 200 8.00 21.39 7.19
C PHE A 200 8.99 20.41 7.78
N THR A 201 10.22 20.86 7.87
CA THR A 201 11.36 19.97 8.04
C THR A 201 11.47 19.51 9.50
N ILE A 202 12.22 18.44 9.74
CA ILE A 202 12.75 18.16 11.09
C ILE A 202 14.05 18.94 11.32
N CYS A 203 14.82 19.08 10.27
CA CYS A 203 16.03 19.90 10.26
C CYS A 203 16.10 20.62 8.92
N THR A 204 16.23 21.95 8.98
CA THR A 204 16.30 22.81 7.80
C THR A 204 17.46 22.38 6.89
N PRO A 205 17.28 22.39 5.55
CA PRO A 205 18.35 22.12 4.60
C PRO A 205 19.64 22.90 4.90
N GLY A 206 20.76 22.19 4.92
CA GLY A 206 22.08 22.76 5.22
C GLY A 206 22.54 22.62 6.68
N PHE A 207 21.65 22.25 7.61
CA PHE A 207 21.99 21.96 9.02
C PHE A 207 22.14 20.45 9.29
N THR A 208 22.97 20.06 10.26
CA THR A 208 23.20 18.64 10.62
C THR A 208 23.53 18.43 12.11
N GLY A 209 23.13 17.28 12.66
CA GLY A 209 23.49 16.88 14.04
C GLY A 209 22.84 17.77 15.09
N ASP A 210 23.60 18.13 16.14
CA ASP A 210 23.09 18.95 17.27
C ASP A 210 22.60 20.34 16.84
N SER A 211 23.06 20.85 15.68
CA SER A 211 22.58 22.11 15.09
C SER A 211 21.14 22.06 14.59
N CYS A 212 20.48 20.90 14.63
CA CYS A 212 19.06 20.76 14.32
C CYS A 212 18.15 21.08 15.53
N ASN A 213 18.68 21.09 16.76
CA ASN A 213 17.87 21.28 17.97
C ASN A 213 17.45 22.75 18.11
N GLY A 214 16.14 23.03 18.05
CA GLY A 214 15.54 24.35 18.35
C GLY A 214 15.23 25.25 17.15
N HIS A 215 15.35 24.77 15.90
CA HIS A 215 15.16 25.62 14.71
C HIS A 215 13.75 25.59 14.09
N ASN A 216 12.88 24.66 14.48
CA ASN A 216 11.60 24.41 13.78
C ASN A 216 10.32 24.72 14.56
N ASP A 217 10.41 25.53 15.63
CA ASP A 217 9.22 25.99 16.38
C ASP A 217 8.32 26.96 15.59
N ARG A 218 8.73 27.35 14.38
CA ARG A 218 8.06 28.36 13.55
C ARG A 218 6.96 27.81 12.64
N ASN A 219 6.92 26.49 12.42
CA ASN A 219 6.01 25.86 11.46
C ASN A 219 4.59 25.74 12.01
N LYS A 220 4.02 26.85 12.47
CA LYS A 220 2.70 26.91 13.11
C LYS A 220 1.84 28.00 12.50
N TYR A 221 0.52 27.80 12.54
CA TYR A 221 -0.48 28.80 12.11
C TYR A 221 -0.33 29.27 10.67
N SER A 222 0.25 28.45 9.79
CA SER A 222 0.39 28.76 8.37
C SER A 222 -0.85 28.32 7.58
N SER A 223 -1.14 29.04 6.51
CA SER A 223 -2.29 28.84 5.64
C SER A 223 -1.81 28.76 4.20
N TYR A 224 -2.01 27.59 3.58
CA TYR A 224 -1.67 27.32 2.20
C TYR A 224 -2.94 27.21 1.37
N ASN A 225 -2.97 27.92 0.24
CA ASN A 225 -4.06 27.89 -0.72
C ASN A 225 -3.50 27.61 -2.12
N ILE A 226 -3.61 26.35 -2.56
CA ILE A 226 -3.23 25.88 -3.89
C ILE A 226 -4.53 25.76 -4.69
N ASN A 227 -4.71 26.64 -5.67
CA ASN A 227 -6.02 26.85 -6.29
C ASN A 227 -5.92 26.93 -7.82
N HIS A 228 -6.82 26.25 -8.53
CA HIS A 228 -6.86 26.26 -10.00
C HIS A 228 -5.50 25.91 -10.66
N CYS A 229 -4.75 24.99 -10.05
CA CYS A 229 -3.44 24.58 -10.55
C CYS A 229 -3.51 23.26 -11.34
N ASN A 230 -2.61 23.10 -12.30
CA ASN A 230 -2.49 21.89 -13.10
C ASN A 230 -1.13 21.22 -12.90
N PHE A 231 -1.15 19.94 -12.55
CA PHE A 231 0.03 19.09 -12.40
C PHE A 231 -0.03 18.01 -13.48
N THR A 232 0.73 18.17 -14.55
CA THR A 232 0.66 17.28 -15.72
C THR A 232 2.01 16.66 -16.05
N ASN A 233 2.04 15.33 -16.25
CA ASN A 233 3.22 14.58 -16.73
C ASN A 233 4.48 14.75 -15.86
N ASN A 234 4.34 15.07 -14.57
CA ASN A 234 5.49 15.17 -13.69
C ASN A 234 5.93 13.78 -13.22
N SER A 235 7.23 13.59 -12.94
CA SER A 235 7.76 12.31 -12.46
C SER A 235 8.69 12.51 -11.27
N ALA A 236 8.41 11.78 -10.19
CA ALA A 236 9.27 11.68 -9.01
C ALA A 236 9.94 10.30 -8.93
N SER A 237 11.21 10.25 -8.51
CA SER A 237 11.96 9.01 -8.27
C SER A 237 12.68 9.07 -6.94
N SER A 238 12.77 7.92 -6.25
CA SER A 238 13.52 7.75 -5.00
C SER A 238 13.98 6.30 -4.90
N PRO A 239 15.18 5.91 -5.35
CA PRO A 239 15.66 4.55 -5.23
C PRO A 239 15.68 4.07 -3.77
N GLN A 240 15.25 2.82 -3.52
CA GLN A 240 15.05 2.23 -2.18
C GLN A 240 16.30 2.25 -1.26
N GLN A 241 17.50 2.53 -1.79
CA GLN A 241 18.76 2.57 -1.03
C GLN A 241 19.37 3.98 -0.87
N ALA A 242 18.81 5.02 -1.51
CA ALA A 242 19.49 6.31 -1.64
C ALA A 242 19.18 7.32 -0.52
N ASN A 243 17.98 7.33 0.05
CA ASN A 243 17.55 8.39 0.96
C ASN A 243 17.79 8.04 2.44
N LYS A 244 18.99 8.34 2.92
CA LYS A 244 19.31 8.34 4.35
C LYS A 244 18.95 9.71 4.95
N PHE A 245 18.06 9.71 5.95
CA PHE A 245 17.83 10.87 6.79
C PHE A 245 18.84 10.89 7.95
N ILE A 246 19.33 12.06 8.35
CA ILE A 246 20.23 12.22 9.49
C ILE A 246 19.39 12.68 10.68
N LEU A 247 18.90 11.75 11.49
CA LEU A 247 18.37 12.07 12.83
C LEU A 247 19.55 12.22 13.82
N PRO A 248 19.47 13.13 14.81
CA PRO A 248 20.51 13.29 15.83
C PRO A 248 20.73 12.06 16.72
N SER A 249 19.74 11.15 16.87
CA SER A 249 19.83 10.08 17.88
C SER A 249 19.48 8.66 17.43
N GLN A 250 18.79 8.40 16.31
CA GLN A 250 18.49 7.02 15.87
C GLN A 250 18.44 6.91 14.33
N GLN A 251 19.19 5.96 13.78
CA GLN A 251 19.23 5.61 12.36
C GLN A 251 17.87 5.06 11.91
N VAL A 252 16.92 5.93 11.58
CA VAL A 252 15.63 5.49 11.03
C VAL A 252 15.38 6.08 9.65
N PHE A 253 14.97 5.19 8.74
CA PHE A 253 14.90 5.36 7.30
C PHE A 253 13.49 5.83 6.90
N VAL A 254 13.32 7.12 6.62
CA VAL A 254 12.19 7.58 5.79
C VAL A 254 12.74 8.34 4.60
N PRO A 255 12.71 7.76 3.38
CA PRO A 255 12.89 8.52 2.16
C PRO A 255 11.84 9.62 2.12
N ARG A 256 12.22 10.90 2.20
CA ARG A 256 11.26 12.02 2.09
C ARG A 256 11.16 12.53 0.66
N LEU A 257 12.28 12.66 -0.03
CA LEU A 257 12.33 13.19 -1.38
C LEU A 257 12.04 12.12 -2.44
N GLY A 258 11.50 12.54 -3.59
CA GLY A 258 11.18 11.63 -4.70
C GLY A 258 9.85 10.89 -4.58
N LYS A 259 8.89 11.48 -3.86
CA LYS A 259 7.49 11.06 -3.78
C LYS A 259 6.56 12.13 -4.36
N GLY A 260 5.30 11.78 -4.63
CA GLY A 260 4.26 12.75 -4.97
C GLY A 260 4.53 13.41 -6.33
N GLY A 261 4.41 12.63 -7.40
CA GLY A 261 4.75 13.06 -8.76
C GLY A 261 4.19 14.44 -9.12
N GLY A 262 2.94 14.74 -8.75
CA GLY A 262 2.37 16.09 -8.86
C GLY A 262 2.69 16.99 -7.67
N LEU A 263 2.13 16.65 -6.49
CA LEU A 263 2.25 17.44 -5.26
C LEU A 263 2.63 16.56 -4.07
N TYR A 264 3.55 17.04 -3.24
CA TYR A 264 3.87 16.42 -1.97
C TYR A 264 3.87 17.44 -0.83
N ILE A 265 3.07 17.16 0.21
CA ILE A 265 2.99 17.91 1.46
C ILE A 265 3.52 17.01 2.58
N SER A 266 4.64 17.39 3.19
CA SER A 266 5.26 16.69 4.31
C SER A 266 5.29 17.58 5.54
N LEU A 267 4.51 17.24 6.57
CA LEU A 267 4.48 17.95 7.84
C LEU A 267 5.28 17.16 8.88
N GLY A 268 6.42 17.69 9.33
CA GLY A 268 7.21 17.09 10.40
C GLY A 268 7.56 18.07 11.53
N SER A 269 8.28 17.55 12.53
CA SER A 269 8.68 18.30 13.75
C SER A 269 7.47 18.81 14.56
N ASN A 270 7.54 20.04 15.06
CA ASN A 270 6.51 20.70 15.87
C ASN A 270 5.45 21.41 15.03
N ALA A 271 5.18 20.92 13.80
CA ALA A 271 4.19 21.56 12.95
C ALA A 271 2.80 21.48 13.58
N ALA A 272 2.18 22.63 13.81
CA ALA A 272 0.92 22.71 14.53
C ALA A 272 -0.04 23.76 13.99
N ASP A 273 -1.34 23.46 14.02
CA ASP A 273 -2.40 24.43 13.73
C ASP A 273 -2.28 25.04 12.30
N ASN A 274 -1.73 24.29 11.34
CA ASN A 274 -1.62 24.71 9.94
C ASN A 274 -2.79 24.21 9.10
N VAL A 275 -3.12 24.95 8.03
CA VAL A 275 -4.18 24.58 7.09
C VAL A 275 -3.68 24.61 5.65
N PHE A 276 -3.85 23.50 4.94
CA PHE A 276 -3.53 23.36 3.52
C PHE A 276 -4.82 23.11 2.73
N ARG A 277 -5.08 23.95 1.73
CA ARG A 277 -6.23 23.82 0.83
C ARG A 277 -5.75 23.58 -0.59
N VAL A 278 -6.22 22.51 -1.22
CA VAL A 278 -5.96 22.16 -2.61
C VAL A 278 -7.30 22.11 -3.33
N ASN A 279 -7.61 23.16 -4.10
CA ASN A 279 -8.95 23.37 -4.64
C ASN A 279 -8.92 23.54 -6.16
N PHE A 280 -9.91 22.98 -6.85
CA PHE A 280 -10.07 23.15 -8.31
C PHE A 280 -8.82 22.74 -9.09
N CYS A 281 -8.06 21.77 -8.61
CA CYS A 281 -6.79 21.35 -9.22
C CYS A 281 -6.98 20.13 -10.11
N THR A 282 -6.03 19.93 -11.03
CA THR A 282 -5.96 18.72 -11.85
C THR A 282 -4.59 18.06 -11.71
N PHE A 283 -4.59 16.77 -11.38
CA PHE A 283 -3.42 15.90 -11.35
C PHE A 283 -3.57 14.87 -12.47
N LYS A 284 -2.82 15.05 -13.56
CA LYS A 284 -2.92 14.22 -14.76
C LYS A 284 -1.60 13.57 -15.15
N ASN A 285 -1.61 12.27 -15.42
CA ASN A 285 -0.44 11.54 -15.94
C ASN A 285 0.84 11.68 -15.08
N ASN A 286 0.71 11.97 -13.79
CA ASN A 286 1.88 12.09 -12.92
C ASN A 286 2.36 10.71 -12.50
N GLN A 287 3.67 10.57 -12.32
CA GLN A 287 4.31 9.30 -12.02
C GLN A 287 5.21 9.40 -10.78
N ALA A 288 5.22 8.35 -9.97
CA ALA A 288 6.21 8.19 -8.92
C ALA A 288 6.73 6.76 -8.88
N VAL A 289 8.03 6.57 -8.60
CA VAL A 289 8.62 5.22 -8.59
C VAL A 289 8.17 4.40 -7.38
N ASN A 290 8.08 5.01 -6.20
CA ASN A 290 7.75 4.29 -4.97
C ASN A 290 6.49 4.82 -4.29
N ASN A 291 6.27 6.13 -4.19
CA ASN A 291 5.14 6.64 -3.41
C ASN A 291 4.40 7.76 -4.15
N GLY A 292 3.08 7.60 -4.30
CA GLY A 292 2.11 8.64 -4.68
C GLY A 292 2.32 9.26 -6.07
N GLY A 293 1.65 8.72 -7.10
CA GLY A 293 1.74 9.26 -8.46
C GLY A 293 1.23 10.70 -8.57
N GLY A 294 0.01 10.98 -8.11
CA GLY A 294 -0.62 12.30 -8.16
C GLY A 294 -0.22 13.20 -6.99
N MET A 295 -0.74 12.90 -5.79
CA MET A 295 -0.54 13.72 -4.59
C MET A 295 -0.21 12.87 -3.36
N ILE A 296 0.58 13.43 -2.44
CA ILE A 296 0.79 12.88 -1.10
C ILE A 296 0.59 13.96 -0.03
N ALA A 297 -0.07 13.59 1.07
CA ALA A 297 -0.06 14.33 2.33
C ALA A 297 0.41 13.43 3.49
N GLU A 298 1.53 13.79 4.13
CA GLU A 298 2.12 13.04 5.25
C GLU A 298 2.20 13.89 6.53
N PHE A 299 1.74 13.31 7.63
CA PHE A 299 1.83 13.84 9.00
C PHE A 299 2.83 12.99 9.79
N LEU A 300 3.91 13.60 10.27
CA LEU A 300 5.07 12.88 10.80
C LEU A 300 5.35 13.22 12.28
N ASN A 301 5.65 12.22 13.12
CA ASN A 301 6.04 12.40 14.54
C ASN A 301 5.01 13.23 15.35
N SER A 302 5.44 14.23 16.13
CA SER A 302 4.60 15.03 17.05
C SER A 302 3.76 16.16 16.42
N VAL A 303 3.41 16.06 15.14
CA VAL A 303 2.60 17.11 14.50
C VAL A 303 1.16 17.09 15.02
N GLU A 304 0.57 18.25 15.27
CA GLU A 304 -0.73 18.34 15.92
C GLU A 304 -1.69 19.35 15.29
N ARG A 305 -2.98 19.04 15.25
CA ARG A 305 -4.06 19.96 14.80
C ARG A 305 -3.85 20.58 13.42
N ASN A 306 -3.11 19.91 12.53
CA ASN A 306 -2.97 20.35 11.15
C ASN A 306 -4.13 19.82 10.30
N ARG A 307 -4.55 20.59 9.30
CA ARG A 307 -5.65 20.23 8.42
C ARG A 307 -5.24 20.31 6.95
N VAL A 308 -5.44 19.22 6.22
CA VAL A 308 -5.27 19.17 4.76
C VAL A 308 -6.63 18.93 4.14
N ILE A 309 -7.08 19.85 3.28
CA ILE A 309 -8.38 19.82 2.63
C ILE A 309 -8.15 19.82 1.12
N VAL A 310 -8.69 18.81 0.45
CA VAL A 310 -8.67 18.68 -1.01
C VAL A 310 -10.11 18.78 -1.50
N SER A 311 -10.42 19.73 -2.37
CA SER A 311 -11.77 19.89 -2.89
C SER A 311 -11.82 20.13 -4.39
N ASP A 312 -12.90 19.67 -5.04
CA ASP A 312 -13.19 19.94 -6.45
C ASP A 312 -12.00 19.59 -7.38
N THR A 313 -11.28 18.51 -7.06
CA THR A 313 -9.99 18.18 -7.67
C THR A 313 -10.06 16.83 -8.39
N SER A 314 -9.39 16.73 -9.54
CA SER A 314 -9.37 15.52 -10.36
C SER A 314 -7.99 14.86 -10.40
N PHE A 315 -7.96 13.55 -10.14
CA PHE A 315 -6.79 12.67 -10.25
C PHE A 315 -7.02 11.69 -11.39
N ILE A 316 -6.33 11.89 -12.52
CA ILE A 316 -6.57 11.19 -13.78
C ILE A 316 -5.27 10.55 -14.27
N ASP A 317 -5.30 9.26 -14.59
CA ASP A 317 -4.17 8.54 -15.22
C ASP A 317 -2.84 8.64 -14.43
N ASN A 318 -2.89 8.85 -13.10
CA ASN A 318 -1.67 8.91 -12.31
C ASN A 318 -1.17 7.51 -11.96
N VAL A 319 0.15 7.33 -11.96
CA VAL A 319 0.77 6.02 -11.82
C VAL A 319 1.81 6.02 -10.71
N CYS A 320 1.70 5.06 -9.79
CA CYS A 320 2.81 4.66 -8.94
C CYS A 320 3.43 3.39 -9.52
N MET A 321 4.69 3.46 -9.96
CA MET A 321 5.34 2.36 -10.66
C MET A 321 5.36 1.10 -9.77
N GLN A 322 5.23 -0.06 -10.39
CA GLN A 322 5.00 -1.34 -9.72
C GLN A 322 6.28 -1.89 -9.04
N THR A 323 6.72 -1.25 -7.96
CA THR A 323 7.57 -1.92 -6.97
C THR A 323 6.67 -2.63 -5.95
N GLN A 324 7.18 -3.66 -5.28
CA GLN A 324 6.41 -4.48 -4.32
C GLN A 324 5.84 -3.69 -3.12
N PHE A 325 6.22 -2.42 -2.98
CA PHE A 325 5.81 -1.53 -1.89
C PHE A 325 5.31 -0.19 -2.40
N SER A 326 4.74 -0.14 -3.62
CA SER A 326 4.30 1.14 -4.18
C SER A 326 2.91 1.54 -3.72
N ASP A 327 2.80 2.79 -3.22
CA ASP A 327 1.63 3.33 -2.52
C ASP A 327 0.42 3.58 -3.46
N ALA A 328 -0.03 4.84 -3.60
CA ALA A 328 -1.19 5.22 -4.39
C ALA A 328 -0.84 5.76 -5.78
N GLY A 329 -1.68 5.48 -6.78
CA GLY A 329 -1.62 6.12 -8.09
C GLY A 329 -2.10 7.56 -7.98
N GLY A 330 -3.31 7.78 -7.48
CA GLY A 330 -3.91 9.11 -7.32
C GLY A 330 -3.43 9.86 -6.08
N LEU A 331 -3.82 9.42 -4.89
CA LEU A 331 -3.62 10.14 -3.62
C LEU A 331 -3.12 9.23 -2.49
N THR A 332 -2.03 9.60 -1.83
CA THR A 332 -1.57 8.95 -0.59
C THR A 332 -1.80 9.85 0.63
N VAL A 333 -2.32 9.28 1.72
CA VAL A 333 -2.41 9.94 3.04
C VAL A 333 -1.63 9.14 4.07
N GLY A 334 -0.70 9.78 4.77
CA GLY A 334 0.19 9.13 5.73
C GLY A 334 0.13 9.74 7.14
N PHE A 335 -0.01 8.91 8.18
CA PHE A 335 0.14 9.31 9.60
C PHE A 335 1.23 8.46 10.25
N ILE A 336 2.47 8.96 10.28
CA ILE A 336 3.65 8.14 10.54
C ILE A 336 4.42 8.67 11.75
N PHE A 337 4.69 7.83 12.75
CA PHE A 337 5.49 8.22 13.92
C PHE A 337 6.32 7.06 14.49
N TYR A 338 7.32 7.42 15.30
CA TYR A 338 8.23 6.51 15.98
C TYR A 338 7.95 6.49 17.48
N ILE A 339 7.66 5.29 18.01
CA ILE A 339 7.15 5.09 19.38
C ILE A 339 8.23 5.34 20.46
N THR A 340 9.51 5.44 20.10
CA THR A 340 10.62 5.55 21.08
C THR A 340 10.61 6.82 21.91
N GLU A 341 9.83 7.85 21.55
CA GLU A 341 9.81 9.14 22.25
C GLU A 341 8.45 9.52 22.89
N GLY A 342 7.42 8.66 22.84
CA GLY A 342 6.07 9.04 23.35
C GLY A 342 5.43 10.19 22.55
N GLU A 343 5.95 10.42 21.35
CA GLU A 343 5.65 11.49 20.41
C GLU A 343 4.77 10.95 19.28
N HIS A 344 3.57 11.53 19.10
CA HIS A 344 2.54 11.00 18.20
C HIS A 344 1.79 12.13 17.48
N PRO A 345 1.32 11.94 16.23
CA PRO A 345 0.51 12.91 15.53
C PRO A 345 -0.87 12.95 16.16
N GLN A 346 -1.29 14.10 16.66
CA GLN A 346 -2.55 14.24 17.41
C GLN A 346 -3.51 15.18 16.71
N ASP A 347 -4.76 14.75 16.58
CA ASP A 347 -5.87 15.59 16.10
C ASP A 347 -5.63 16.23 14.71
N ASN A 348 -4.79 15.63 13.87
CA ASN A 348 -4.65 16.07 12.48
C ASN A 348 -5.86 15.61 11.67
N THR A 349 -6.21 16.36 10.64
CA THR A 349 -7.40 16.11 9.83
C THR A 349 -7.06 16.13 8.36
N PHE A 350 -7.46 15.07 7.65
CA PHE A 350 -7.45 15.01 6.20
C PHE A 350 -8.87 14.93 5.66
N GLU A 351 -9.21 15.82 4.75
CA GLU A 351 -10.53 15.97 4.17
C GLU A 351 -10.45 16.02 2.65
N CYS A 352 -11.33 15.26 1.98
CA CYS A 352 -11.42 15.20 0.53
C CYS A 352 -12.89 15.29 0.10
N HIS A 353 -13.23 16.32 -0.68
CA HIS A 353 -14.60 16.65 -1.06
C HIS A 353 -14.75 16.83 -2.57
N PHE A 354 -15.81 16.30 -3.18
CA PHE A 354 -16.12 16.56 -4.60
C PHE A 354 -14.95 16.21 -5.54
N CYS A 355 -14.17 15.19 -5.19
CA CYS A 355 -12.98 14.80 -5.94
C CYS A 355 -13.22 13.56 -6.79
N SER A 356 -12.51 13.45 -7.90
CA SER A 356 -12.62 12.30 -8.79
C SER A 356 -11.27 11.63 -9.00
N PHE A 357 -11.23 10.30 -8.82
CA PHE A 357 -10.08 9.44 -9.03
C PHE A 357 -10.40 8.50 -10.19
N LYS A 358 -9.87 8.83 -11.37
CA LYS A 358 -10.13 8.09 -12.61
C LYS A 358 -8.85 7.44 -13.14
N THR A 359 -8.94 6.18 -13.53
CA THR A 359 -7.91 5.48 -14.31
C THR A 359 -6.51 5.50 -13.69
N ASN A 360 -6.41 5.67 -12.36
CA ASN A 360 -5.12 5.70 -11.67
C ASN A 360 -4.63 4.27 -11.41
N ARG A 361 -3.31 4.09 -11.37
CA ARG A 361 -2.67 2.78 -11.28
C ARG A 361 -1.59 2.71 -10.21
N ALA A 362 -1.58 1.66 -9.40
CA ALA A 362 -0.49 1.38 -8.46
C ALA A 362 -0.36 -0.12 -8.13
N HIS A 363 0.60 -0.49 -7.27
CA HIS A 363 0.63 -1.83 -6.69
C HIS A 363 -0.35 -1.93 -5.51
N MET A 364 -0.32 -0.98 -4.57
CA MET A 364 -1.18 -0.99 -3.38
C MET A 364 -2.53 -0.30 -3.63
N GLY A 365 -2.57 1.03 -3.77
CA GLY A 365 -3.81 1.81 -3.93
C GLY A 365 -3.98 2.41 -5.33
N GLY A 366 -4.89 1.92 -6.17
CA GLY A 366 -5.02 2.46 -7.53
C GLY A 366 -5.40 3.94 -7.50
N GLY A 367 -6.56 4.25 -6.90
CA GLY A 367 -6.99 5.62 -6.64
C GLY A 367 -6.34 6.23 -5.40
N THR A 368 -6.54 5.63 -4.24
CA THR A 368 -6.11 6.18 -2.94
C THR A 368 -5.42 5.14 -2.07
N ALA A 369 -4.43 5.54 -1.30
CA ALA A 369 -3.83 4.70 -0.25
C ALA A 369 -3.67 5.48 1.06
N ILE A 370 -3.93 4.80 2.18
CA ILE A 370 -3.83 5.34 3.53
C ILE A 370 -2.86 4.47 4.32
N PHE A 371 -1.84 5.11 4.88
CA PHE A 371 -0.82 4.47 5.70
C PHE A 371 -0.77 5.14 7.07
N ALA A 372 -0.80 4.34 8.13
CA ALA A 372 -0.64 4.90 9.47
C ALA A 372 0.11 3.97 10.41
N THR A 373 0.91 4.53 11.31
CA THR A 373 1.38 3.79 12.50
C THR A 373 0.19 3.64 13.47
N LYS A 374 -0.02 2.45 14.03
CA LYS A 374 -1.06 2.17 15.02
C LYS A 374 -0.79 2.95 16.30
N ASP A 375 -1.80 3.63 16.82
CA ASP A 375 -1.74 4.33 18.11
C ASP A 375 -2.53 3.57 19.18
N THR A 376 -1.96 3.39 20.36
CA THR A 376 -2.64 2.74 21.49
C THR A 376 -3.71 3.65 22.13
N ARG A 377 -3.68 4.97 21.83
CA ARG A 377 -4.59 5.98 22.41
C ARG A 377 -5.72 6.34 21.44
N ARG A 378 -6.92 5.84 21.72
CA ARG A 378 -8.10 6.03 20.87
C ARG A 378 -8.64 7.47 20.81
N SER A 379 -8.40 8.29 21.83
CA SER A 379 -9.00 9.62 21.98
C SER A 379 -8.30 10.75 21.23
N SER A 380 -7.11 10.51 20.68
CA SER A 380 -6.28 11.50 19.97
C SER A 380 -6.02 11.12 18.50
N LEU A 381 -6.86 10.23 17.96
CA LEU A 381 -6.69 9.73 16.59
C LEU A 381 -7.00 10.82 15.59
N SER A 382 -6.08 11.00 14.64
CA SER A 382 -6.28 11.84 13.47
C SER A 382 -7.49 11.36 12.65
N SER A 383 -8.18 12.29 12.00
CA SER A 383 -9.42 12.02 11.27
C SER A 383 -9.21 12.07 9.76
N ILE A 384 -9.90 11.18 9.04
CA ILE A 384 -9.89 11.12 7.58
C ILE A 384 -11.34 11.08 7.08
N LEU A 385 -11.71 12.01 6.21
CA LEU A 385 -13.04 12.09 5.60
C LEU A 385 -12.93 12.22 4.09
N PHE A 386 -13.64 11.35 3.39
CA PHE A 386 -13.98 11.49 1.98
C PHE A 386 -15.47 11.71 1.85
N SER A 387 -15.87 12.71 1.07
CA SER A 387 -17.29 12.94 0.81
C SER A 387 -17.56 13.40 -0.62
N ASN A 388 -18.64 12.89 -1.24
CA ASN A 388 -18.98 13.20 -2.63
C ASN A 388 -17.80 12.95 -3.58
N CYS A 389 -17.08 11.84 -3.38
CA CYS A 389 -15.91 11.49 -4.19
C CYS A 389 -16.18 10.25 -5.03
N ASP A 390 -15.60 10.23 -6.23
CA ASP A 390 -15.76 9.15 -7.20
C ASP A 390 -14.45 8.40 -7.43
N TRP A 391 -14.47 7.08 -7.34
CA TRP A 391 -13.37 6.21 -7.76
C TRP A 391 -13.81 5.37 -8.95
N ILE A 392 -13.30 5.68 -10.14
CA ILE A 392 -13.74 5.11 -11.41
C ILE A 392 -12.55 4.49 -12.15
N GLU A 393 -12.67 3.22 -12.55
CA GLU A 393 -11.70 2.55 -13.43
C GLU A 393 -10.24 2.54 -12.91
N ASN A 394 -10.02 2.63 -11.60
CA ASN A 394 -8.67 2.53 -11.04
C ASN A 394 -8.20 1.08 -11.01
N GLU A 395 -6.87 0.90 -11.06
CA GLU A 395 -6.24 -0.42 -11.11
C GLU A 395 -5.16 -0.57 -10.03
N SER A 396 -5.21 -1.65 -9.24
CA SER A 396 -4.05 -2.04 -8.42
C SER A 396 -4.02 -3.53 -8.06
N ALA A 397 -2.95 -4.01 -7.44
CA ALA A 397 -2.85 -5.40 -7.00
C ALA A 397 -3.56 -5.67 -5.66
N MET A 398 -3.66 -4.66 -4.77
CA MET A 398 -4.22 -4.84 -3.41
C MET A 398 -5.55 -4.13 -3.18
N GLY A 399 -5.67 -2.83 -3.42
CA GLY A 399 -6.91 -2.05 -3.28
C GLY A 399 -7.08 -1.06 -4.43
N ALA A 400 -7.83 -1.44 -5.46
CA ALA A 400 -7.91 -0.66 -6.70
C ALA A 400 -8.51 0.73 -6.50
N ALA A 401 -9.59 0.85 -5.72
CA ALA A 401 -10.13 2.16 -5.36
C ALA A 401 -9.38 2.76 -4.18
N VAL A 402 -9.44 2.09 -3.03
CA VAL A 402 -8.81 2.55 -1.79
C VAL A 402 -8.09 1.41 -1.10
N PHE A 403 -6.85 1.65 -0.68
CA PHE A 403 -6.06 0.73 0.11
C PHE A 403 -5.76 1.32 1.50
N ILE A 404 -5.84 0.52 2.55
CA ILE A 404 -5.56 0.96 3.93
C ILE A 404 -4.63 -0.07 4.56
N THR A 405 -3.50 0.39 5.11
CA THR A 405 -2.58 -0.52 5.81
C THR A 405 -1.89 0.18 6.97
N PRO A 406 -1.53 -0.57 8.03
CA PRO A 406 -0.51 -0.07 8.95
C PRO A 406 0.82 0.18 8.21
N ALA A 407 1.64 1.08 8.76
CA ALA A 407 3.00 1.29 8.29
C ALA A 407 3.80 -0.02 8.33
N ILE A 408 4.71 -0.22 7.38
CA ILE A 408 5.35 -1.53 7.10
C ILE A 408 6.08 -2.13 8.31
N TRP A 409 6.53 -1.30 9.25
CA TRP A 409 7.21 -1.73 10.47
C TRP A 409 6.28 -2.01 11.66
N ASP A 410 4.96 -1.93 11.49
CA ASP A 410 3.98 -1.91 12.58
C ASP A 410 2.87 -2.97 12.47
N TYR A 411 3.11 -4.02 11.68
CA TYR A 411 2.13 -5.11 11.50
C TYR A 411 1.84 -5.90 12.78
N THR A 412 2.79 -5.99 13.72
CA THR A 412 2.72 -6.89 14.89
C THR A 412 2.19 -6.23 16.16
N LYS A 413 1.89 -4.92 16.16
CA LYS A 413 1.47 -4.21 17.38
C LYS A 413 -0.04 -4.08 17.50
N GLU A 414 -0.54 -4.11 18.73
CA GLU A 414 -1.91 -3.73 19.04
C GLU A 414 -2.04 -2.20 19.03
N GLY A 415 -3.12 -1.70 18.44
CA GLY A 415 -3.40 -0.27 18.39
C GLY A 415 -4.45 0.05 17.33
N TYR A 416 -4.83 1.32 17.27
CA TYR A 416 -5.88 1.83 16.41
C TYR A 416 -5.27 2.59 15.23
N LEU A 417 -5.81 2.36 14.04
CA LEU A 417 -5.52 3.16 12.85
C LEU A 417 -6.58 4.27 12.72
N PRO A 418 -6.23 5.43 12.12
CA PRO A 418 -7.21 6.37 11.61
C PRO A 418 -8.18 5.66 10.67
N VAL A 419 -9.48 5.67 11.00
CA VAL A 419 -10.50 5.01 10.19
C VAL A 419 -11.08 6.05 9.23
N PRO A 420 -10.89 5.90 7.90
CA PRO A 420 -11.50 6.81 6.94
C PRO A 420 -13.01 6.66 6.93
N LYS A 421 -13.70 7.81 6.85
CA LYS A 421 -15.14 7.88 6.64
C LYS A 421 -15.42 8.21 5.18
N PHE A 422 -16.32 7.47 4.56
CA PHE A 422 -16.81 7.73 3.21
C PHE A 422 -18.28 8.14 3.30
N GLN A 423 -18.61 9.30 2.76
CA GLN A 423 -19.94 9.87 2.77
C GLN A 423 -20.37 10.22 1.34
N ASP A 424 -21.47 9.65 0.85
CA ASP A 424 -21.99 9.94 -0.48
C ASP A 424 -20.94 9.72 -1.60
N CYS A 425 -20.08 8.71 -1.42
CA CYS A 425 -19.02 8.35 -2.36
C CYS A 425 -19.47 7.28 -3.36
N HIS A 426 -18.94 7.34 -4.56
CA HIS A 426 -19.23 6.40 -5.65
C HIS A 426 -17.98 5.59 -6.03
N PHE A 427 -18.17 4.30 -6.31
CA PHE A 427 -17.11 3.37 -6.68
C PHE A 427 -17.55 2.54 -7.88
N GLU A 428 -16.85 2.66 -9.00
CA GLU A 428 -17.26 2.05 -10.26
C GLU A 428 -16.07 1.47 -11.04
N SER A 429 -16.23 0.26 -11.58
CA SER A 429 -15.28 -0.35 -12.52
C SER A 429 -13.80 -0.43 -12.08
N ASN A 430 -13.52 -0.37 -10.78
CA ASN A 430 -12.16 -0.53 -10.25
C ASN A 430 -11.74 -2.01 -10.32
N SER A 431 -10.51 -2.30 -10.75
CA SER A 431 -10.10 -3.68 -11.09
C SER A 431 -8.71 -4.06 -10.58
N ALA A 432 -8.49 -5.36 -10.38
CA ALA A 432 -7.23 -5.90 -9.90
C ALA A 432 -6.23 -6.14 -11.04
N ILE A 433 -4.97 -5.72 -10.88
CA ILE A 433 -3.90 -6.05 -11.83
C ILE A 433 -3.45 -7.49 -11.59
N GLN A 434 -3.58 -8.34 -12.61
CA GLN A 434 -3.24 -9.77 -12.54
C GLN A 434 -1.71 -9.98 -12.65
N GLN A 435 -0.94 -9.76 -11.58
CA GLN A 435 0.48 -10.19 -11.47
C GLN A 435 0.85 -10.76 -10.10
N LEU A 436 1.73 -11.78 -10.12
CA LEU A 436 2.09 -12.70 -9.04
C LEU A 436 2.68 -12.03 -7.78
N LYS A 437 2.34 -12.61 -6.62
CA LYS A 437 2.94 -12.44 -5.27
C LYS A 437 2.46 -11.26 -4.40
N PRO A 438 1.34 -11.39 -3.66
CA PRO A 438 0.99 -10.37 -2.65
C PRO A 438 1.52 -10.72 -1.23
N PRO A 439 2.15 -9.75 -0.52
CA PRO A 439 2.12 -9.67 0.93
C PRO A 439 0.80 -9.04 1.42
N MET A 440 0.64 -8.96 2.74
CA MET A 440 -0.64 -8.82 3.47
C MET A 440 -1.16 -7.38 3.56
N ALA A 441 -2.43 -7.11 3.20
CA ALA A 441 -3.27 -6.02 3.72
C ALA A 441 -4.68 -6.03 3.08
N GLU A 442 -5.64 -5.34 3.72
CA GLU A 442 -7.07 -5.26 3.38
C GLU A 442 -7.38 -3.94 2.63
N GLY A 443 -8.18 -3.99 1.56
CA GLY A 443 -8.53 -2.82 0.74
C GLY A 443 -9.97 -2.87 0.20
N ILE A 444 -10.51 -1.71 -0.18
CA ILE A 444 -11.84 -1.58 -0.81
C ILE A 444 -11.65 -1.56 -2.34
N GLY A 445 -12.33 -2.47 -3.03
CA GLY A 445 -12.33 -2.58 -4.50
C GLY A 445 -11.46 -3.70 -5.07
N VAL A 446 -10.64 -4.37 -4.26
CA VAL A 446 -10.00 -5.67 -4.57
C VAL A 446 -9.90 -6.46 -3.26
N GLU A 447 -10.69 -7.53 -3.13
CA GLU A 447 -10.50 -8.50 -2.03
C GLU A 447 -9.50 -9.55 -2.51
N VAL A 448 -8.21 -9.29 -2.31
CA VAL A 448 -7.17 -10.33 -2.36
C VAL A 448 -6.66 -10.50 -0.94
N LYS A 449 -7.31 -11.38 -0.17
CA LYS A 449 -6.68 -11.98 1.00
C LYS A 449 -5.37 -12.60 0.52
N SER A 450 -4.26 -12.05 1.02
CA SER A 450 -2.93 -12.63 1.14
C SER A 450 -2.79 -14.02 0.48
N THR A 451 -2.51 -14.08 -0.82
CA THR A 451 -2.57 -15.32 -1.60
C THR A 451 -1.17 -15.74 -2.06
N LEU A 452 -0.10 -15.50 -1.28
CA LEU A 452 1.18 -16.12 -1.63
C LEU A 452 1.88 -16.89 -0.53
N THR A 453 2.01 -16.35 0.68
CA THR A 453 2.40 -17.23 1.79
C THR A 453 1.26 -18.15 2.16
N PHE A 454 -0.01 -17.71 1.97
CA PHE A 454 -1.21 -18.51 2.19
C PHE A 454 -1.80 -19.17 0.94
N VAL A 455 -1.43 -18.83 -0.29
CA VAL A 455 -1.61 -19.83 -1.37
C VAL A 455 -0.62 -20.93 -1.13
N VAL A 456 0.64 -20.63 -0.78
CA VAL A 456 1.54 -21.69 -0.34
C VAL A 456 1.00 -22.35 0.93
N GLN A 457 0.41 -21.69 1.94
CA GLN A 457 -0.10 -22.34 3.18
C GLN A 457 -1.50 -22.99 3.09
N ALA A 458 -2.38 -22.52 2.20
CA ALA A 458 -3.70 -23.09 1.89
C ALA A 458 -3.60 -24.15 0.78
N GLU A 459 -2.70 -23.96 -0.20
CA GLU A 459 -2.18 -25.06 -1.01
C GLU A 459 -1.45 -26.02 -0.10
N LEU A 460 -0.68 -25.58 0.91
CA LEU A 460 -0.07 -26.49 1.86
C LEU A 460 -1.11 -27.18 2.69
N THR A 461 -2.17 -26.60 3.26
CA THR A 461 -3.23 -27.39 3.91
C THR A 461 -3.93 -28.32 2.91
N GLY A 462 -4.07 -27.88 1.65
CA GLY A 462 -4.44 -28.73 0.52
C GLY A 462 -3.47 -29.88 0.25
N TYR A 463 -2.14 -29.68 0.31
CA TYR A 463 -1.02 -30.61 0.13
C TYR A 463 -0.72 -31.40 1.41
N VAL A 464 -1.04 -30.90 2.57
CA VAL A 464 -0.75 -31.44 3.90
C VAL A 464 -1.90 -32.38 4.27
N VAL A 465 -3.11 -32.17 3.71
CA VAL A 465 -4.20 -33.14 3.68
C VAL A 465 -4.13 -34.05 2.43
N SER A 466 -3.70 -33.56 1.26
CA SER A 466 -3.66 -34.38 0.03
C SER A 466 -2.40 -35.23 -0.13
N VAL A 467 -1.20 -34.80 0.27
CA VAL A 467 0.05 -35.55 0.08
C VAL A 467 0.09 -36.81 0.95
N PRO A 468 -0.26 -36.81 2.25
CA PRO A 468 -0.36 -38.06 3.01
C PRO A 468 -1.30 -39.10 2.40
N LEU A 469 -2.45 -38.65 1.87
CA LEU A 469 -3.42 -39.52 1.22
C LEU A 469 -3.03 -39.90 -0.20
N VAL A 470 -2.36 -39.03 -0.96
CA VAL A 470 -1.78 -39.32 -2.27
C VAL A 470 -0.61 -40.29 -2.09
N VAL A 471 0.16 -40.19 -1.02
CA VAL A 471 1.19 -41.16 -0.62
C VAL A 471 0.55 -42.49 -0.25
N LEU A 472 -0.58 -42.48 0.46
CA LEU A 472 -1.36 -43.69 0.75
C LEU A 472 -1.95 -44.33 -0.51
N CYS A 473 -2.52 -43.50 -1.39
CA CYS A 473 -3.12 -43.94 -2.65
C CYS A 473 -2.04 -44.42 -3.62
N ILE A 474 -0.88 -43.76 -3.69
CA ILE A 474 0.24 -44.21 -4.52
C ILE A 474 0.84 -45.50 -3.97
N THR A 475 0.85 -45.74 -2.65
CA THR A 475 1.39 -46.99 -2.09
C THR A 475 0.40 -48.16 -2.13
N THR A 476 -0.90 -47.92 -2.29
CA THR A 476 -1.93 -48.98 -2.18
C THR A 476 -2.99 -49.04 -3.28
N LEU A 477 -3.09 -48.07 -4.21
CA LEU A 477 -4.22 -47.91 -5.14
C LEU A 477 -3.78 -47.69 -6.61
N SER A 478 -4.66 -48.01 -7.56
CA SER A 478 -4.46 -47.78 -9.01
C SER A 478 -4.57 -46.30 -9.39
N SER A 479 -4.01 -45.91 -10.55
CA SER A 479 -3.97 -44.52 -11.07
C SER A 479 -5.34 -43.83 -11.12
N GLU A 480 -6.40 -44.56 -11.45
CA GLU A 480 -7.79 -44.08 -11.52
C GLU A 480 -8.34 -43.64 -10.14
N ARG A 481 -7.93 -44.32 -9.06
CA ARG A 481 -8.40 -44.04 -7.69
C ARG A 481 -7.77 -42.76 -7.13
N VAL A 482 -6.53 -42.47 -7.53
CA VAL A 482 -5.84 -41.21 -7.20
C VAL A 482 -6.54 -40.04 -7.89
N ALA A 483 -6.88 -40.18 -9.17
CA ALA A 483 -7.56 -39.14 -9.94
C ALA A 483 -8.93 -38.77 -9.34
N LEU A 484 -9.75 -39.76 -8.98
CA LEU A 484 -11.06 -39.50 -8.37
C LEU A 484 -10.96 -38.77 -7.02
N SER A 485 -9.97 -39.16 -6.20
CA SER A 485 -9.70 -38.49 -4.92
C SER A 485 -9.26 -37.04 -5.13
N ILE A 486 -8.40 -36.76 -6.11
CA ILE A 486 -7.97 -35.40 -6.47
C ILE A 486 -9.16 -34.57 -6.99
N CYS A 487 -9.97 -35.12 -7.89
CA CYS A 487 -11.16 -34.42 -8.40
C CYS A 487 -12.15 -34.06 -7.29
N ALA A 488 -12.45 -34.99 -6.37
CA ALA A 488 -13.31 -34.72 -5.22
C ALA A 488 -12.71 -33.64 -4.29
N THR A 489 -11.38 -33.58 -4.18
CA THR A 489 -10.66 -32.52 -3.46
C THR A 489 -10.92 -31.15 -4.05
N LEU A 490 -10.70 -31.03 -5.36
CA LEU A 490 -10.78 -29.77 -6.08
C LEU A 490 -12.23 -29.28 -6.08
N ALA A 491 -13.17 -30.19 -6.31
CA ALA A 491 -14.61 -29.91 -6.19
C ALA A 491 -14.97 -29.40 -4.79
N ALA A 492 -14.45 -30.02 -3.72
CA ALA A 492 -14.68 -29.57 -2.34
C ALA A 492 -14.11 -28.19 -2.08
N ARG A 493 -12.87 -27.95 -2.49
CA ARG A 493 -12.23 -26.64 -2.34
C ARG A 493 -13.04 -25.54 -3.02
N THR A 494 -13.41 -25.73 -4.29
CA THR A 494 -14.19 -24.75 -5.04
C THR A 494 -15.57 -24.51 -4.40
N THR A 495 -16.24 -25.58 -3.99
CA THR A 495 -17.54 -25.53 -3.31
C THR A 495 -17.47 -24.69 -2.03
N PHE A 496 -16.46 -24.95 -1.20
CA PHE A 496 -16.25 -24.22 0.05
C PHE A 496 -15.81 -22.75 -0.17
N HIS A 497 -15.09 -22.44 -1.25
CA HIS A 497 -14.78 -21.05 -1.62
C HIS A 497 -16.03 -20.26 -2.04
N ILE A 498 -16.93 -20.88 -2.82
CA ILE A 498 -18.20 -20.26 -3.21
C ILE A 498 -19.09 -20.00 -1.98
N LEU A 499 -19.08 -20.92 -1.03
CA LEU A 499 -19.87 -20.82 0.21
C LEU A 499 -19.20 -20.00 1.32
N ASN A 500 -18.09 -19.31 1.04
CA ASN A 500 -17.37 -18.54 2.05
C ASN A 500 -17.91 -17.09 2.13
N PRO A 501 -18.48 -16.65 3.28
CA PRO A 501 -18.93 -15.28 3.44
C PRO A 501 -17.80 -14.33 3.89
N SER A 502 -17.88 -13.08 3.46
CA SER A 502 -17.13 -11.93 4.00
C SER A 502 -18.09 -10.90 4.60
N CYS A 503 -17.62 -10.08 5.54
CA CYS A 503 -18.43 -9.06 6.22
C CYS A 503 -17.95 -7.64 5.87
N LEU A 504 -18.88 -6.77 5.48
CA LEU A 504 -18.67 -5.34 5.45
C LEU A 504 -18.99 -4.77 6.84
N TYR A 505 -17.98 -4.20 7.50
CA TYR A 505 -18.09 -3.71 8.87
C TYR A 505 -18.53 -2.24 8.92
N SER A 506 -19.36 -1.89 9.91
CA SER A 506 -19.65 -0.50 10.26
C SER A 506 -18.52 0.13 11.08
N ALA A 507 -18.61 1.45 11.31
CA ALA A 507 -17.72 2.18 12.20
C ALA A 507 -17.64 1.64 13.64
N ASN A 508 -18.62 0.82 14.06
CA ASN A 508 -18.63 0.16 15.38
C ASN A 508 -18.09 -1.27 15.32
N PHE A 509 -17.42 -1.67 14.23
CA PHE A 509 -16.97 -3.04 13.95
C PHE A 509 -18.10 -4.09 13.95
N SER A 510 -19.34 -3.65 13.73
CA SER A 510 -20.47 -4.57 13.54
C SER A 510 -20.62 -4.92 12.06
N CYS A 511 -20.69 -6.21 11.74
CA CYS A 511 -20.96 -6.67 10.37
C CYS A 511 -22.34 -6.16 9.93
N ARG A 512 -22.37 -5.27 8.93
CA ARG A 512 -23.58 -4.65 8.37
C ARG A 512 -24.17 -5.51 7.26
N VAL A 513 -23.33 -5.97 6.34
CA VAL A 513 -23.74 -6.71 5.15
C VAL A 513 -22.77 -7.87 4.97
N LYS A 514 -23.31 -9.07 4.74
CA LYS A 514 -22.51 -10.23 4.32
C LYS A 514 -22.43 -10.24 2.80
N VAL A 515 -21.22 -10.32 2.28
CA VAL A 515 -20.91 -10.35 0.85
C VAL A 515 -20.15 -11.61 0.49
N VAL A 516 -20.09 -11.94 -0.80
CA VAL A 516 -19.33 -13.10 -1.30
C VAL A 516 -17.84 -12.80 -1.26
N HIS A 517 -17.04 -13.70 -0.68
CA HIS A 517 -15.60 -13.51 -0.46
C HIS A 517 -14.76 -13.22 -1.74
N LEU A 518 -15.21 -13.69 -2.90
CA LEU A 518 -14.51 -13.46 -4.18
C LEU A 518 -15.15 -12.33 -5.01
N ALA A 519 -16.29 -11.79 -4.55
CA ALA A 519 -17.09 -10.82 -5.29
C ALA A 519 -17.85 -9.93 -4.30
N GLY A 520 -17.15 -8.95 -3.72
CA GLY A 520 -17.67 -8.08 -2.66
C GLY A 520 -18.88 -7.20 -3.05
N HIS A 521 -19.25 -7.15 -4.35
CA HIS A 521 -20.48 -6.50 -4.82
C HIS A 521 -21.72 -7.40 -4.73
N LEU A 522 -21.54 -8.73 -4.59
CA LEU A 522 -22.64 -9.67 -4.45
C LEU A 522 -22.99 -9.86 -2.97
N THR A 523 -24.27 -9.69 -2.64
CA THR A 523 -24.77 -10.01 -1.31
C THR A 523 -24.82 -11.52 -1.10
N TYR A 524 -24.36 -11.96 0.06
CA TYR A 524 -24.26 -13.38 0.38
C TYR A 524 -25.67 -13.99 0.51
N PHE A 525 -25.93 -15.05 -0.28
CA PHE A 525 -27.20 -15.79 -0.34
C PHE A 525 -28.39 -15.02 -0.95
N GLU A 526 -28.11 -13.96 -1.71
CA GLU A 526 -29.14 -13.13 -2.33
C GLU A 526 -28.83 -12.88 -3.82
N GLY A 527 -29.85 -12.45 -4.57
CA GLY A 527 -29.73 -12.02 -5.96
C GLY A 527 -28.98 -13.00 -6.85
N GLU A 528 -27.91 -12.51 -7.48
CA GLU A 528 -27.10 -13.25 -8.45
C GLU A 528 -26.22 -14.35 -7.82
N HIS A 529 -26.06 -14.37 -6.49
CA HIS A 529 -25.27 -15.42 -5.83
C HIS A 529 -26.02 -16.76 -5.73
N ILE A 530 -27.35 -16.76 -5.75
CA ILE A 530 -28.20 -17.94 -5.48
C ILE A 530 -27.90 -19.14 -6.41
N PRO A 531 -27.75 -18.98 -7.74
CA PRO A 531 -27.45 -20.11 -8.62
C PRO A 531 -26.12 -20.80 -8.29
N TYR A 532 -25.09 -20.03 -7.92
CA TYR A 532 -23.78 -20.55 -7.53
C TYR A 532 -23.86 -21.33 -6.22
N VAL A 533 -24.62 -20.82 -5.25
CA VAL A 533 -24.88 -21.51 -3.98
C VAL A 533 -25.57 -22.84 -4.20
N ILE A 534 -26.60 -22.89 -5.06
CA ILE A 534 -27.33 -24.14 -5.37
C ILE A 534 -26.37 -25.16 -5.99
N ALA A 535 -25.58 -24.75 -6.99
CA ALA A 535 -24.59 -25.62 -7.62
C ALA A 535 -23.56 -26.14 -6.61
N ALA A 536 -23.04 -25.26 -5.74
CA ALA A 536 -22.10 -25.62 -4.68
C ALA A 536 -22.71 -26.64 -3.69
N ILE A 537 -23.95 -26.43 -3.23
CA ILE A 537 -24.64 -27.36 -2.33
C ILE A 537 -24.86 -28.73 -3.00
N LEU A 538 -25.21 -28.76 -4.29
CA LEU A 538 -25.36 -30.02 -5.02
C LEU A 538 -24.04 -30.80 -5.11
N VAL A 539 -22.93 -30.12 -5.43
CA VAL A 539 -21.60 -30.74 -5.43
C VAL A 539 -21.21 -31.21 -4.03
N LEU A 540 -21.47 -30.41 -2.99
CA LEU A 540 -21.25 -30.79 -1.59
C LEU A 540 -21.99 -32.08 -1.23
N LEU A 541 -23.27 -32.16 -1.58
CA LEU A 541 -24.12 -33.29 -1.24
C LEU A 541 -23.71 -34.55 -2.01
N PHE A 542 -23.65 -34.48 -3.35
CA PHE A 542 -23.50 -35.65 -4.20
C PHE A 542 -22.06 -36.13 -4.38
N MET A 543 -21.07 -35.23 -4.39
CA MET A 543 -19.67 -35.63 -4.58
C MET A 543 -18.89 -35.76 -3.28
N ILE A 544 -19.27 -35.02 -2.23
CA ILE A 544 -18.43 -34.88 -1.04
C ILE A 544 -19.03 -35.60 0.17
N VAL A 545 -20.35 -35.52 0.39
CA VAL A 545 -21.00 -36.10 1.58
C VAL A 545 -21.55 -37.51 1.34
N ILE A 546 -22.28 -37.73 0.24
CA ILE A 546 -22.91 -39.02 -0.04
C ILE A 546 -21.90 -40.17 -0.20
N PRO A 547 -20.82 -40.06 -1.02
CA PRO A 547 -19.93 -41.19 -1.24
C PRO A 547 -19.22 -41.68 0.04
N PRO A 548 -18.70 -40.82 0.93
CA PRO A 548 -18.14 -41.25 2.21
C PRO A 548 -19.16 -41.91 3.14
N LEU A 549 -20.39 -41.39 3.20
CA LEU A 549 -21.46 -41.99 4.00
C LEU A 549 -21.84 -43.39 3.48
N LEU A 550 -21.85 -43.60 2.17
CA LEU A 550 -22.05 -44.92 1.58
C LEU A 550 -20.89 -45.88 1.93
N LEU A 551 -19.65 -45.40 1.90
CA LEU A 551 -18.46 -46.18 2.29
C LEU A 551 -18.44 -46.56 3.79
N VAL A 552 -18.93 -45.68 4.67
CA VAL A 552 -19.04 -45.97 6.11
C VAL A 552 -20.22 -46.90 6.41
N SER A 553 -21.38 -46.65 5.80
CA SER A 553 -22.61 -47.39 6.09
C SER A 553 -22.57 -48.82 5.58
N TYR A 554 -21.96 -49.08 4.42
CA TYR A 554 -21.95 -50.42 3.81
C TYR A 554 -21.47 -51.53 4.78
N PRO A 555 -20.28 -51.47 5.41
CA PRO A 555 -19.82 -52.54 6.32
C PRO A 555 -20.58 -52.58 7.66
N LEU A 556 -21.18 -51.46 8.09
CA LEU A 556 -21.92 -51.36 9.35
C LEU A 556 -23.32 -51.98 9.23
N VAL A 557 -23.99 -51.71 8.11
CA VAL A 557 -25.34 -52.22 7.82
C VAL A 557 -25.34 -53.74 7.72
N PHE A 558 -24.36 -54.36 7.05
CA PHE A 558 -24.25 -55.83 7.00
C PHE A 558 -23.96 -56.47 8.36
N LYS A 559 -23.20 -55.80 9.24
CA LYS A 559 -22.97 -56.29 10.62
C LYS A 559 -24.22 -56.19 11.49
N LEU A 560 -24.98 -55.10 11.36
CA LEU A 560 -26.25 -54.91 12.06
C LEU A 560 -27.28 -55.97 11.64
N PHE A 561 -27.41 -56.25 10.34
CA PHE A 561 -28.29 -57.32 9.86
C PHE A 561 -27.85 -58.72 10.32
N GLY A 562 -26.54 -58.98 10.36
CA GLY A 562 -25.99 -60.22 10.91
C GLY A 562 -26.25 -60.39 12.42
N HIS A 563 -26.31 -59.30 13.19
CA HIS A 563 -26.69 -59.34 14.61
C HIS A 563 -28.20 -59.47 14.83
N CYS A 564 -29.03 -58.95 13.92
CA CYS A 564 -30.49 -59.03 14.00
C CYS A 564 -31.08 -60.33 13.43
N ASN A 565 -30.27 -61.27 12.96
CA ASN A 565 -30.68 -62.59 12.42
C ASN A 565 -31.77 -62.50 11.32
N GLN A 566 -31.86 -61.35 10.62
CA GLN A 566 -32.81 -61.15 9.54
C GLN A 566 -32.16 -61.46 8.20
N SER A 567 -32.83 -62.27 7.38
CA SER A 567 -32.43 -62.54 6.01
C SER A 567 -32.32 -61.24 5.22
N GLU A 568 -31.28 -61.11 4.41
CA GLU A 568 -31.01 -59.98 3.50
C GLU A 568 -32.31 -59.42 2.91
N THR A 569 -32.75 -58.27 3.41
CA THR A 569 -34.02 -57.69 2.96
C THR A 569 -33.85 -57.12 1.56
N LYS A 570 -34.78 -57.48 0.66
CA LYS A 570 -34.84 -57.03 -0.74
C LYS A 570 -34.56 -55.53 -0.99
N PRO A 571 -34.96 -54.57 -0.13
CA PRO A 571 -34.68 -53.15 -0.37
C PRO A 571 -33.20 -52.80 -0.30
N VAL A 572 -32.45 -53.45 0.59
CA VAL A 572 -31.01 -53.26 0.77
C VAL A 572 -30.30 -53.79 -0.47
N THR A 573 -30.65 -54.99 -0.94
CA THR A 573 -30.09 -55.58 -2.17
C THR A 573 -30.41 -54.76 -3.44
N ILE A 574 -31.54 -54.04 -3.48
CA ILE A 574 -31.91 -53.17 -4.60
C ILE A 574 -31.11 -51.85 -4.57
N LEU A 575 -30.98 -51.20 -3.41
CA LEU A 575 -30.22 -49.95 -3.27
C LEU A 575 -28.73 -50.19 -3.57
N TRP A 576 -28.17 -51.32 -3.13
CA TRP A 576 -26.77 -51.67 -3.35
C TRP A 576 -26.48 -52.33 -4.71
N ARG A 577 -27.51 -52.67 -5.50
CA ARG A 577 -27.34 -53.08 -6.91
C ARG A 577 -27.00 -51.91 -7.84
N MET A 578 -27.27 -50.67 -7.41
CA MET A 578 -26.98 -49.47 -8.20
C MET A 578 -25.50 -49.02 -8.11
N MET A 579 -24.76 -49.43 -7.08
CA MET A 579 -23.32 -49.20 -6.99
C MET A 579 -22.55 -50.50 -7.19
N PRO A 580 -21.58 -50.55 -8.12
CA PRO A 580 -20.80 -51.77 -8.33
C PRO A 580 -20.08 -52.16 -7.03
N ILE A 581 -20.31 -53.37 -6.51
CA ILE A 581 -19.60 -53.89 -5.33
C ILE A 581 -18.08 -53.80 -5.53
N GLN A 582 -17.64 -53.98 -6.78
CA GLN A 582 -16.24 -53.80 -7.22
C GLN A 582 -15.70 -52.39 -6.93
N PHE A 583 -16.54 -51.35 -7.00
CA PHE A 583 -16.17 -49.97 -6.69
C PHE A 583 -15.96 -49.77 -5.18
N LEU A 584 -16.85 -50.31 -4.33
CA LEU A 584 -16.70 -50.20 -2.88
C LEU A 584 -15.50 -51.02 -2.36
N ASP A 585 -15.33 -52.24 -2.86
CA ASP A 585 -14.19 -53.09 -2.50
C ASP A 585 -12.85 -52.50 -2.97
N ALA A 586 -12.84 -51.72 -4.05
CA ALA A 586 -11.65 -50.99 -4.49
C ALA A 586 -11.13 -50.01 -3.42
N PHE A 587 -12.01 -49.39 -2.62
CA PHE A 587 -11.61 -48.50 -1.51
C PHE A 587 -11.39 -49.25 -0.19
N GLN A 588 -12.07 -50.37 0.04
CA GLN A 588 -12.07 -51.06 1.33
C GLN A 588 -11.07 -52.23 1.43
N SER A 589 -10.55 -52.72 0.30
CA SER A 589 -9.72 -53.94 0.21
C SER A 589 -8.45 -53.95 1.06
N SER A 590 -7.85 -52.79 1.36
CA SER A 590 -6.61 -52.67 2.15
C SER A 590 -6.83 -52.75 3.67
N PHE A 591 -8.08 -52.66 4.13
CA PHE A 591 -8.46 -52.65 5.54
C PHE A 591 -8.85 -54.05 6.04
N LYS A 592 -8.60 -54.33 7.32
CA LYS A 592 -9.11 -55.54 7.99
C LYS A 592 -10.64 -55.58 7.86
N ASP A 593 -11.23 -56.77 7.71
CA ASP A 593 -12.67 -56.90 7.47
C ASP A 593 -13.54 -56.22 8.53
N LYS A 594 -13.08 -56.24 9.79
CA LYS A 594 -13.75 -55.55 10.89
C LYS A 594 -13.71 -54.01 10.81
N TYR A 595 -12.79 -53.43 10.02
CA TYR A 595 -12.51 -52.00 9.93
C TYR A 595 -12.69 -51.42 8.52
N ARG A 596 -13.41 -52.10 7.62
CA ARG A 596 -13.64 -51.60 6.24
C ARG A 596 -14.30 -50.22 6.17
N PHE A 597 -15.06 -49.82 7.20
CA PHE A 597 -15.68 -48.49 7.28
C PHE A 597 -14.66 -47.35 7.39
N PHE A 598 -13.40 -47.63 7.74
CA PHE A 598 -12.34 -46.63 7.78
C PHE A 598 -12.12 -45.98 6.42
N ALA A 599 -12.35 -46.67 5.31
CA ALA A 599 -12.24 -46.08 3.97
C ALA A 599 -13.10 -44.82 3.80
N GLY A 600 -14.34 -44.82 4.30
CA GLY A 600 -15.21 -43.64 4.27
C GLY A 600 -14.85 -42.61 5.34
N LEU A 601 -14.30 -43.05 6.47
CA LEU A 601 -13.89 -42.18 7.57
C LEU A 601 -12.77 -41.20 7.17
N TYR A 602 -11.84 -41.62 6.30
CA TYR A 602 -10.78 -40.73 5.76
C TYR A 602 -11.37 -39.55 4.97
N PHE A 603 -12.38 -39.80 4.14
CA PHE A 603 -13.04 -38.74 3.39
C PHE A 603 -13.87 -37.82 4.31
N LEU A 604 -14.44 -38.36 5.38
CA LEU A 604 -15.15 -37.56 6.38
C LEU A 604 -14.20 -36.65 7.18
N TYR A 605 -13.02 -37.13 7.58
CA TYR A 605 -12.00 -36.28 8.21
C TYR A 605 -11.65 -35.09 7.34
N ARG A 606 -11.52 -35.32 6.04
CA ARG A 606 -11.22 -34.27 5.07
C ARG A 606 -12.35 -33.25 4.97
N ALA A 607 -13.58 -33.71 4.84
CA ALA A 607 -14.74 -32.84 4.80
C ALA A 607 -14.84 -32.00 6.09
N ALA A 608 -14.55 -32.60 7.25
CA ALA A 608 -14.52 -31.89 8.53
C ALA A 608 -13.43 -30.81 8.59
N ILE A 609 -12.18 -31.11 8.17
CA ILE A 609 -11.10 -30.12 8.14
C ILE A 609 -11.44 -28.94 7.20
N LEU A 610 -12.00 -29.23 6.01
CA LEU A 610 -12.43 -28.19 5.06
C LEU A 610 -13.63 -27.39 5.56
N ALA A 611 -14.55 -28.02 6.30
CA ALA A 611 -15.68 -27.33 6.90
C ALA A 611 -15.21 -26.35 8.00
N PHE A 612 -14.23 -26.73 8.83
CA PHE A 612 -13.65 -25.83 9.83
C PHE A 612 -12.90 -24.66 9.18
N PHE A 613 -12.26 -24.87 8.04
CA PHE A 613 -11.60 -23.80 7.29
C PHE A 613 -12.58 -22.68 6.89
N VAL A 614 -13.82 -23.03 6.57
CA VAL A 614 -14.87 -22.05 6.24
C VAL A 614 -15.61 -21.54 7.47
N GLY A 615 -15.78 -22.38 8.49
CA GLY A 615 -16.60 -22.05 9.66
C GLY A 615 -15.92 -21.17 10.70
N CYS A 616 -14.59 -21.22 10.81
CA CYS A 616 -13.85 -20.46 11.82
C CYS A 616 -13.66 -19.00 11.39
N GLN A 617 -13.88 -18.07 12.32
CA GLN A 617 -13.76 -16.62 12.04
C GLN A 617 -12.33 -16.12 12.19
N SER A 618 -11.50 -16.84 12.97
CA SER A 618 -10.09 -16.52 13.17
C SER A 618 -9.19 -17.71 12.80
N TRP A 619 -7.97 -17.40 12.37
CA TRP A 619 -6.95 -18.41 12.05
C TRP A 619 -6.52 -19.19 13.29
N LEU A 620 -6.42 -18.53 14.44
CA LEU A 620 -6.08 -19.17 15.70
C LEU A 620 -7.11 -20.23 16.09
N GLU A 621 -8.40 -19.91 15.97
CA GLU A 621 -9.50 -20.85 16.21
C GLU A 621 -9.44 -22.03 15.23
N PHE A 622 -9.21 -21.76 13.94
CA PHE A 622 -9.06 -22.80 12.92
C PHE A 622 -7.92 -23.77 13.24
N TYR A 623 -6.69 -23.25 13.41
CA TYR A 623 -5.51 -24.09 13.62
C TYR A 623 -5.57 -24.85 14.95
N THR A 624 -6.15 -24.25 16.00
CA THR A 624 -6.39 -24.93 17.28
C THR A 624 -7.39 -26.07 17.13
N THR A 625 -8.50 -25.83 16.44
CA THR A 625 -9.54 -26.85 16.22
C THR A 625 -9.01 -27.99 15.36
N VAL A 626 -8.29 -27.67 14.28
CA VAL A 626 -7.63 -28.67 13.43
C VAL A 626 -6.57 -29.44 14.23
N GLN A 627 -5.81 -28.78 15.12
CA GLN A 627 -4.82 -29.45 15.96
C GLN A 627 -5.47 -30.52 16.85
N LEU A 628 -6.56 -30.17 17.52
CA LEU A 628 -7.31 -31.11 18.36
C LEU A 628 -7.86 -32.28 17.53
N LEU A 629 -8.42 -31.99 16.34
CA LEU A 629 -8.92 -33.00 15.44
C LEU A 629 -7.81 -33.95 14.96
N LEU A 630 -6.64 -33.42 14.60
CA LEU A 630 -5.49 -34.22 14.15
C LEU A 630 -4.93 -35.11 15.26
N ILE A 631 -4.89 -34.62 16.51
CA ILE A 631 -4.50 -35.44 17.66
C ILE A 631 -5.46 -36.61 17.84
N VAL A 632 -6.78 -36.37 17.73
CA VAL A 632 -7.80 -37.42 17.81
C VAL A 632 -7.62 -38.43 16.68
N ILE A 633 -7.51 -37.97 15.43
CA ILE A 633 -7.33 -38.84 14.26
C ILE A 633 -6.07 -39.71 14.41
N THR A 634 -4.94 -39.09 14.79
CA THR A 634 -3.67 -39.79 14.99
C THR A 634 -3.80 -40.88 16.06
N THR A 635 -4.43 -40.54 17.19
CA THR A 635 -4.65 -41.49 18.30
C THR A 635 -5.51 -42.67 17.89
N VAL A 636 -6.60 -42.41 17.15
CA VAL A 636 -7.50 -43.44 16.62
C VAL A 636 -6.74 -44.41 15.71
N HIS A 637 -5.86 -43.91 14.84
CA HIS A 637 -5.11 -44.74 13.89
C HIS A 637 -4.02 -45.56 14.58
N PHE A 638 -3.34 -44.97 15.58
CA PHE A 638 -2.31 -45.66 16.35
C PHE A 638 -2.88 -46.83 17.16
N VAL A 639 -4.06 -46.65 17.75
CA VAL A 639 -4.74 -47.67 18.58
C VAL A 639 -5.41 -48.75 17.73
N ILE A 640 -6.17 -48.36 16.70
CA ILE A 640 -7.03 -49.32 15.97
C ILE A 640 -6.27 -50.10 14.90
N GLN A 641 -5.25 -49.48 14.28
CA GLN A 641 -4.43 -50.07 13.22
C GLN A 641 -5.28 -50.80 12.16
N PRO A 642 -6.06 -50.04 11.36
CA PRO A 642 -7.14 -50.59 10.56
C PRO A 642 -6.67 -51.43 9.34
N HIS A 643 -5.43 -51.25 8.87
CA HIS A 643 -4.92 -51.96 7.69
C HIS A 643 -4.54 -53.42 7.97
N LYS A 644 -4.63 -54.26 6.93
CA LYS A 644 -4.19 -55.67 6.96
C LYS A 644 -2.69 -55.78 7.20
N GLU A 645 -1.91 -54.94 6.51
CA GLU A 645 -0.46 -54.93 6.64
C GLU A 645 0.03 -53.98 7.73
N ARG A 646 0.96 -54.46 8.56
CA ARG A 646 1.57 -53.65 9.63
C ARG A 646 2.30 -52.42 9.07
N LYS A 647 2.91 -52.52 7.89
CA LYS A 647 3.64 -51.42 7.25
C LYS A 647 2.73 -50.24 6.94
N HIS A 648 1.53 -50.48 6.38
CA HIS A 648 0.56 -49.43 6.10
C HIS A 648 0.12 -48.72 7.38
N ASN A 649 -0.23 -49.45 8.44
CA ASN A 649 -0.59 -48.85 9.73
C ASN A 649 0.50 -47.92 10.31
N ILE A 650 1.78 -48.29 10.16
CA ILE A 650 2.91 -47.47 10.59
C ILE A 650 3.02 -46.22 9.74
N VAL A 651 2.93 -46.36 8.40
CA VAL A 651 3.01 -45.23 7.47
C VAL A 651 1.87 -44.23 7.72
N ASP A 652 0.63 -44.68 7.83
CA ASP A 652 -0.54 -43.84 8.12
C ASP A 652 -0.38 -43.08 9.45
N SER A 653 0.06 -43.76 10.50
CA SER A 653 0.25 -43.14 11.81
C SER A 653 1.36 -42.07 11.78
N LEU A 654 2.47 -42.34 11.08
CA LEU A 654 3.55 -41.37 10.90
C LEU A 654 3.12 -40.17 10.06
N LEU A 655 2.27 -40.39 9.07
CA LEU A 655 1.72 -39.33 8.22
C LEU A 655 0.78 -38.39 8.99
N PHE A 656 -0.13 -38.93 9.81
CA PHE A 656 -0.99 -38.12 10.65
C PHE A 656 -0.20 -37.40 11.77
N ALA A 657 0.83 -38.04 12.32
CA ALA A 657 1.74 -37.39 13.26
C ALA A 657 2.53 -36.24 12.61
N ASN A 658 3.01 -36.43 11.38
CA ASN A 658 3.67 -35.37 10.60
C ASN A 658 2.73 -34.18 10.33
N LEU A 659 1.49 -34.48 9.93
CA LEU A 659 0.43 -33.49 9.73
C LEU A 659 0.13 -32.70 11.01
N SER A 660 0.02 -33.39 12.15
CA SER A 660 -0.14 -32.78 13.48
C SER A 660 1.06 -31.90 13.86
N LEU A 661 2.29 -32.28 13.50
CA LEU A 661 3.50 -31.51 13.78
C LEU A 661 3.57 -30.23 12.93
N ILE A 662 3.26 -30.33 11.64
CA ILE A 662 3.17 -29.17 10.74
C ILE A 662 2.15 -28.16 11.26
N ASN A 663 0.98 -28.65 11.68
CA ASN A 663 -0.08 -27.79 12.21
C ASN A 663 0.30 -27.17 13.56
N ALA A 664 1.01 -27.90 14.43
CA ALA A 664 1.53 -27.38 15.69
C ALA A 664 2.59 -26.27 15.49
N ILE A 665 3.50 -26.43 14.52
CA ILE A 665 4.48 -25.38 14.16
C ILE A 665 3.75 -24.14 13.63
N THR A 666 2.71 -24.34 12.82
CA THR A 666 1.87 -23.25 12.29
C THR A 666 1.14 -22.51 13.41
N LEU A 667 0.55 -23.25 14.35
CA LEU A 667 -0.11 -22.68 15.52
C LEU A 667 0.88 -21.90 16.40
N TYR A 668 2.09 -22.42 16.60
CA TYR A 668 3.15 -21.72 17.33
C TYR A 668 3.58 -20.42 16.63
N TYR A 669 3.69 -20.43 15.29
CA TYR A 669 4.00 -19.24 14.50
C TYR A 669 2.93 -18.15 14.74
N TYR A 670 1.66 -18.51 14.60
CA TYR A 670 0.53 -17.59 14.82
C TYR A 670 0.45 -17.08 16.27
N GLY A 671 0.56 -17.98 17.26
CA GLY A 671 0.51 -17.60 18.67
C GLY A 671 1.70 -16.71 19.09
N ARG A 672 2.84 -16.81 18.41
CA ARG A 672 3.99 -15.94 18.69
C ARG A 672 3.89 -14.59 18.00
N THR A 673 3.32 -14.52 16.80
CA THR A 673 3.09 -13.24 16.09
C THR A 673 2.03 -12.37 16.75
N GLU A 674 1.08 -12.94 17.48
CA GLU A 674 0.04 -12.18 18.19
C GLU A 674 0.43 -11.75 19.62
N VAL A 675 1.38 -12.43 20.30
CA VAL A 675 1.60 -12.24 21.76
C VAL A 675 2.94 -11.60 22.15
N PHE A 676 3.95 -11.52 21.27
CA PHE A 676 5.27 -10.96 21.66
C PHE A 676 5.78 -9.85 20.75
N ASP A 677 5.86 -8.66 21.35
CA ASP A 677 6.55 -7.47 20.87
C ASP A 677 8.06 -7.71 20.70
N GLN A 678 8.59 -7.23 19.57
CA GLN A 678 9.90 -6.60 19.43
C GLN A 678 11.07 -7.18 20.26
N PHE A 679 11.68 -8.29 19.81
CA PHE A 679 13.14 -8.51 19.67
C PHE A 679 13.42 -10.00 19.42
N ARG A 680 14.23 -10.28 18.38
CA ARG A 680 15.11 -11.45 18.29
C ARG A 680 14.41 -12.82 18.07
N SER A 681 14.28 -13.21 16.81
CA SER A 681 15.02 -14.35 16.22
C SER A 681 14.50 -14.64 14.80
N GLU A 682 14.82 -13.78 13.82
CA GLU A 682 14.60 -14.12 12.40
C GLU A 682 15.21 -15.47 12.04
N MET A 683 16.31 -15.85 12.70
CA MET A 683 16.93 -17.17 12.57
C MET A 683 16.02 -18.31 13.05
N LEU A 684 15.23 -18.14 14.12
CA LEU A 684 14.35 -19.19 14.64
C LEU A 684 13.07 -19.31 13.81
N ILE A 685 12.50 -18.17 13.40
CA ILE A 685 11.36 -18.17 12.48
C ILE A 685 11.75 -18.76 11.12
N SER A 686 12.90 -18.35 10.57
CA SER A 686 13.42 -18.91 9.31
C SER A 686 13.77 -20.39 9.44
N SER A 687 14.36 -20.82 10.56
CA SER A 687 14.67 -22.24 10.75
C SER A 687 13.42 -23.09 10.93
N LEU A 688 12.40 -22.61 11.64
CA LEU A 688 11.10 -23.30 11.73
C LEU A 688 10.39 -23.38 10.38
N ALA A 689 10.46 -22.33 9.55
CA ALA A 689 9.91 -22.36 8.20
C ALA A 689 10.62 -23.38 7.30
N ILE A 690 11.96 -23.48 7.39
CA ILE A 690 12.75 -24.50 6.69
C ILE A 690 12.38 -25.91 7.17
N VAL A 691 12.24 -26.10 8.48
CA VAL A 691 11.83 -27.38 9.08
C VAL A 691 10.43 -27.76 8.60
N GLN A 692 9.49 -26.81 8.61
CA GLN A 692 8.13 -27.03 8.13
C GLN A 692 8.13 -27.43 6.64
N ALA A 693 8.86 -26.70 5.79
CA ALA A 693 9.01 -27.03 4.37
C ALA A 693 9.60 -28.44 4.15
N ALA A 694 10.58 -28.83 4.96
CA ALA A 694 11.14 -30.17 4.92
C ALA A 694 10.10 -31.25 5.29
N LEU A 695 9.30 -31.02 6.35
CA LEU A 695 8.24 -31.94 6.79
C LEU A 695 7.13 -32.10 5.75
N ILE A 696 6.85 -31.06 4.97
CA ILE A 696 5.89 -31.10 3.86
C ILE A 696 6.40 -31.97 2.71
N ILE A 697 7.68 -31.83 2.36
CA ILE A 697 8.30 -32.54 1.24
C ILE A 697 8.57 -34.01 1.60
N LEU A 698 8.78 -34.32 2.88
CA LEU A 698 9.16 -35.63 3.38
C LEU A 698 8.27 -36.78 2.88
N PRO A 699 6.92 -36.74 2.94
CA PRO A 699 6.08 -37.82 2.42
C PRO A 699 6.28 -38.08 0.92
N LEU A 700 6.48 -37.03 0.11
CA LEU A 700 6.72 -37.15 -1.32
C LEU A 700 8.02 -37.89 -1.60
N LEU A 701 9.09 -37.54 -0.87
CA LEU A 701 10.39 -38.23 -0.97
C LEU A 701 10.27 -39.70 -0.57
N VAL A 702 9.53 -40.02 0.49
CA VAL A 702 9.29 -41.41 0.92
C VAL A 702 8.62 -42.21 -0.20
N VAL A 703 7.62 -41.66 -0.89
CA VAL A 703 6.97 -42.34 -2.02
C VAL A 703 7.93 -42.57 -3.18
N ILE A 704 8.69 -41.55 -3.57
CA ILE A 704 9.65 -41.65 -4.67
C ILE A 704 10.66 -42.75 -4.35
N ILE A 705 11.20 -42.78 -3.13
CA ILE A 705 12.14 -43.81 -2.69
C ILE A 705 11.49 -45.20 -2.73
N LEU A 706 10.28 -45.36 -2.20
CA LEU A 706 9.57 -46.64 -2.21
C LEU A 706 9.32 -47.14 -3.63
N ARG A 707 8.94 -46.26 -4.57
CA ARG A 707 8.72 -46.62 -5.98
C ARG A 707 10.02 -46.95 -6.71
N VAL A 708 11.11 -46.23 -6.43
CA VAL A 708 12.44 -46.54 -6.99
C VAL A 708 12.95 -47.89 -6.48
N VAL A 709 12.75 -48.20 -5.19
CA VAL A 709 13.10 -49.50 -4.60
C VAL A 709 12.27 -50.61 -5.23
N GLU A 710 10.95 -50.41 -5.37
CA GLU A 710 10.07 -51.39 -6.00
C GLU A 710 10.46 -51.64 -7.46
N TRP A 711 10.76 -50.58 -8.23
CA TRP A 711 11.24 -50.68 -9.60
C TRP A 711 12.56 -51.45 -9.70
N LYS A 712 13.53 -51.16 -8.83
CA LYS A 712 14.81 -51.90 -8.78
C LYS A 712 14.61 -53.37 -8.43
N MET A 713 13.67 -53.69 -7.55
CA MET A 713 13.36 -55.07 -7.15
C MET A 713 12.64 -55.84 -8.27
N ARG A 714 11.75 -55.18 -9.02
CA ARG A 714 11.11 -55.77 -10.21
C ARG A 714 12.12 -56.03 -11.32
N ARG A 715 12.97 -55.05 -11.64
CA ARG A 715 14.03 -55.21 -12.64
C ARG A 715 14.99 -56.35 -12.31
N LYS A 716 15.41 -56.48 -11.04
CA LYS A 716 16.21 -57.62 -10.60
C LYS A 716 15.49 -58.95 -10.79
N ARG A 717 14.18 -59.02 -10.55
CA ARG A 717 13.39 -60.24 -10.74
C ARG A 717 13.28 -60.60 -12.22
N ASP A 718 13.03 -59.62 -13.08
CA ASP A 718 12.96 -59.80 -14.53
C ASP A 718 14.33 -60.23 -15.10
N ASP A 719 15.44 -59.71 -14.55
CA ASP A 719 16.80 -60.14 -14.90
C ASP A 719 17.12 -61.59 -14.46
N TYR A 720 16.48 -62.12 -13.40
CA TYR A 720 16.63 -63.52 -12.96
C TYR A 720 15.74 -64.49 -13.74
N GLU A 721 14.55 -64.07 -14.17
CA GLU A 721 13.63 -64.89 -14.97
C GLU A 721 14.03 -64.94 -16.46
N GLY A 722 14.83 -63.99 -16.96
CA GLY A 722 15.40 -64.02 -18.32
C GLY A 722 16.67 -64.89 -18.51
N ILE A 723 17.14 -65.56 -17.44
CA ILE A 723 18.32 -66.47 -17.45
C ILE A 723 17.90 -67.95 -17.32
N GLN A 724 16.60 -68.24 -17.15
CA GLN A 724 16.01 -69.57 -17.31
C GLN A 724 15.40 -69.72 -18.70
#